data_AF-A0AA92WJH8-F1
#
_entry.id   AF-A0AA92WJH8-F1
#
_cell.length_a   1.000
_cell.length_b   1.000
_cell.length_c   1.000
_cell.angle_alpha   90.00
_cell.angle_beta   90.00
_cell.angle_gamma   90.00
#
_symmetry.space_group_name_H-M   'P 1'
#
loop_
_entity.id
_entity.type
_entity.pdbx_description
1 polymer ?
#
loop_
_entity_poly.entity_id
_entity_poly.type
_entity_poly.pdbx_seq_one_letter_code
_entity_poly.pdbx_strand_id
1 'polypeptide(L)'
;MIKKSNTEKIILGIDPGTNVMGYGVIRIIGNKAELVVMGVIDMRKESDPYLRLGKIFDRVTGIIDSYLPDEMAIEAPFFGKNVQSMLKLGRAQGVAIAAAIHHSVPIHEYAPLKIKMAITGQGQASKEQVAGMLQRLLHIQQDEMPKFMDATDALGAAYCHFLQMNRPETDAKHYSSWKDFATKNQSRIKKIREMQKIISIKNGVTRMPEWRMAEPVNFEACDGEHIAIVGPNGGGKSMFVDIIVGRHPLLMHDPDYDFSPSQKTMVSDNIKYITFRDTYGGDNDRTYFLQQRWNQLEIDENTPIVKDKLEEAYQMAGEDTPERRALQQHIYELFHMQHLMDKYTILLSSGELRKFKLASTLFSEPRVLIMDNPFIGLDAETRDQLKELLKTLSSERALQIILVLSKSDDIPDFITHVVEVKDMKVLPKVTLAEYLAGRESVPAHVLSPELEQAIVDQPYSDREYHTQEVVKMNKVRIQYGERIILNDLDWTVMNGERWALSGQNGAGKSTLLSLVCADNPQSYACDITLFDNPRGSGESIWDIKKHIGYVSPELHRSYQRDLPAIRIVASGLMDSVGLYVKPKEEDMDKCRFWMKVFGLEGLEDRGFLKLSSGEQRLVLLARAFVKDPELLILDEPLHGLDNRNRRLVKDVIEAFCRRQNKTMIMVTHYKEELPACIDHSIFLLRHTND
;
A
#
# COMPACT_ATOMS: atom_id res chain seq x y z
N MET A 1 -2.69 -42.87 43.55
CA MET A 1 -3.81 -42.64 42.62
C MET A 1 -4.68 -41.52 43.16
N ILE A 2 -4.39 -40.28 42.76
CA ILE A 2 -5.25 -39.13 43.07
C ILE A 2 -6.28 -39.07 41.94
N LYS A 3 -7.57 -39.20 42.26
CA LYS A 3 -8.66 -39.01 41.30
C LYS A 3 -8.50 -37.61 40.69
N LYS A 4 -8.23 -37.49 39.39
CA LYS A 4 -8.45 -36.24 38.65
C LYS A 4 -9.92 -35.87 38.87
N SER A 5 -10.19 -34.84 39.66
CA SER A 5 -11.52 -34.23 39.69
C SER A 5 -11.79 -33.72 38.28
N ASN A 6 -12.87 -34.17 37.65
CA ASN A 6 -13.40 -33.49 36.47
C ASN A 6 -13.82 -32.08 36.94
N THR A 7 -12.96 -31.10 36.74
CA THR A 7 -13.29 -29.69 36.99
C THR A 7 -14.36 -29.30 35.99
N GLU A 8 -15.55 -29.01 36.51
CA GLU A 8 -16.66 -28.43 35.76
C GLU A 8 -16.35 -26.97 35.47
N LYS A 9 -16.63 -26.51 34.24
CA LYS A 9 -16.42 -25.11 33.82
C LYS A 9 -17.60 -24.60 33.03
N ILE A 10 -18.02 -23.36 33.25
CA ILE A 10 -19.12 -22.71 32.54
C ILE A 10 -18.56 -21.60 31.65
N ILE A 11 -18.93 -21.62 30.36
CA ILE A 11 -18.55 -20.58 29.39
C ILE A 11 -19.79 -19.85 28.92
N LEU A 12 -19.77 -18.53 28.99
CA LEU A 12 -20.77 -17.63 28.41
C LEU A 12 -20.30 -17.11 27.05
N GLY A 13 -21.07 -17.36 26.00
CA GLY A 13 -20.90 -16.79 24.67
C GLY A 13 -21.81 -15.59 24.45
N ILE A 14 -21.29 -14.52 23.86
CA ILE A 14 -22.04 -13.30 23.48
C ILE A 14 -21.82 -12.98 22.00
N ASP A 15 -22.91 -12.79 21.27
CA ASP A 15 -22.92 -12.18 19.92
C ASP A 15 -23.47 -10.75 20.03
N PRO A 16 -22.60 -9.72 19.96
CA PRO A 16 -23.01 -8.36 20.21
C PRO A 16 -23.86 -7.84 19.06
N GLY A 17 -25.02 -7.25 19.39
CA GLY A 17 -25.85 -6.57 18.41
C GLY A 17 -26.57 -5.36 19.01
N THR A 18 -26.94 -4.40 18.17
CA THR A 18 -27.49 -3.09 18.61
C THR A 18 -29.02 -3.07 18.72
N ASN A 19 -29.67 -4.09 18.16
CA ASN A 19 -31.13 -4.28 18.21
C ASN A 19 -31.50 -5.61 18.89
N VAL A 20 -30.71 -6.65 18.64
CA VAL A 20 -30.82 -7.99 19.23
C VAL A 20 -29.41 -8.41 19.57
N MET A 21 -29.18 -8.91 20.79
CA MET A 21 -27.89 -9.46 21.22
C MET A 21 -28.09 -10.92 21.60
N GLY A 22 -27.29 -11.83 21.05
CA GLY A 22 -27.35 -13.24 21.36
C GLY A 22 -26.54 -13.60 22.61
N TYR A 23 -27.00 -14.60 23.36
CA TYR A 23 -26.20 -15.23 24.41
C TYR A 23 -26.37 -16.76 24.37
N GLY A 24 -25.32 -17.48 24.73
CA GLY A 24 -25.33 -18.93 24.89
C GLY A 24 -24.42 -19.35 26.04
N VAL A 25 -24.88 -20.25 26.90
CA VAL A 25 -24.11 -20.77 28.04
C VAL A 25 -23.90 -22.25 27.85
N ILE A 26 -22.64 -22.68 27.92
CA ILE A 26 -22.27 -24.09 27.87
C ILE A 26 -21.56 -24.50 29.15
N ARG A 27 -21.73 -25.76 29.54
CA ARG A 27 -21.08 -26.40 30.66
C ARG A 27 -20.11 -27.45 30.14
N ILE A 28 -18.90 -27.47 30.67
CA ILE A 28 -17.84 -28.38 30.27
C ILE A 28 -17.57 -29.33 31.43
N ILE A 29 -17.65 -30.63 31.16
CA ILE A 29 -17.30 -31.69 32.10
C ILE A 29 -16.22 -32.55 31.43
N GLY A 30 -14.96 -32.34 31.83
CA GLY A 30 -13.81 -32.98 31.19
C GLY A 30 -13.61 -32.47 29.76
N ASN A 31 -13.75 -33.34 28.76
CA ASN A 31 -13.61 -32.98 27.33
C ASN A 31 -14.96 -33.00 26.59
N LYS A 32 -16.06 -32.77 27.30
CA LYS A 32 -17.42 -32.70 26.72
C LYS A 32 -18.06 -31.37 27.08
N ALA A 33 -18.73 -30.77 26.12
CA ALA A 33 -19.53 -29.55 26.30
C ALA A 33 -21.02 -29.87 26.16
N GLU A 34 -21.83 -29.31 27.05
CA GLU A 34 -23.28 -29.46 27.11
C GLU A 34 -23.94 -28.08 27.11
N LEU A 35 -25.04 -27.91 26.36
CA LEU A 35 -25.81 -26.67 26.36
C LEU A 35 -26.52 -26.48 27.70
N VAL A 36 -26.37 -25.31 28.33
CA VAL A 36 -27.13 -24.93 29.53
C VAL A 36 -28.33 -24.09 29.15
N VAL A 37 -28.11 -23.03 28.38
CA VAL A 37 -29.17 -22.14 27.89
C VAL A 37 -28.66 -21.35 26.68
N MET A 38 -29.55 -20.93 25.79
CA MET A 38 -29.26 -19.91 24.80
C MET A 38 -30.49 -19.03 24.58
N GLY A 39 -30.28 -17.79 24.14
CA GLY A 39 -31.37 -16.85 23.94
C GLY A 39 -30.91 -15.53 23.34
N VAL A 40 -31.84 -14.56 23.32
CA VAL A 40 -31.56 -13.21 22.82
C VAL A 40 -32.08 -12.14 23.77
N ILE A 41 -31.36 -11.03 23.83
CA ILE A 41 -31.78 -9.79 24.48
C ILE A 41 -32.34 -8.88 23.39
N ASP A 42 -33.67 -8.73 23.35
CA ASP A 42 -34.36 -7.87 22.38
C ASP A 42 -34.46 -6.42 22.89
N MET A 43 -33.81 -5.52 22.17
CA MET A 43 -33.73 -4.09 22.48
C MET A 43 -34.55 -3.23 21.53
N ARG A 44 -35.26 -3.81 20.56
CA ARG A 44 -36.02 -3.06 19.54
C ARG A 44 -37.13 -2.18 20.12
N LYS A 45 -37.60 -2.49 21.33
CA LYS A 45 -38.63 -1.72 22.05
C LYS A 45 -38.12 -0.41 22.65
N GLU A 46 -36.80 -0.23 22.80
CA GLU A 46 -36.23 1.01 23.33
C GLU A 46 -35.85 1.97 22.20
N SER A 47 -36.35 3.19 22.22
CA SER A 47 -36.05 4.19 21.19
C SER A 47 -34.72 4.92 21.41
N ASP A 48 -34.27 5.06 22.66
CA ASP A 48 -33.06 5.77 23.02
C ASP A 48 -31.81 4.85 22.94
N PRO A 49 -30.79 5.20 22.14
CA PRO A 49 -29.55 4.42 22.02
C PRO A 49 -28.77 4.22 23.32
N TYR A 50 -28.80 5.16 24.26
CA TYR A 50 -28.09 5.05 25.54
C TYR A 50 -28.85 4.20 26.56
N LEU A 51 -30.19 4.28 26.57
CA LEU A 51 -31.01 3.37 27.38
C LEU A 51 -30.86 1.91 26.92
N ARG A 52 -30.65 1.68 25.62
CA ARG A 52 -30.29 0.33 25.11
C ARG A 52 -29.00 -0.18 25.71
N LEU A 53 -27.96 0.67 25.80
CA LEU A 53 -26.69 0.29 26.41
C LEU A 53 -26.87 -0.07 27.89
N GLY A 54 -27.60 0.74 28.66
CA GLY A 54 -27.92 0.41 30.06
C GLY A 54 -28.64 -0.94 30.19
N LYS A 55 -29.61 -1.22 29.31
CA LYS A 55 -30.33 -2.50 29.29
C LYS A 55 -29.46 -3.69 28.92
N ILE A 56 -28.46 -3.51 28.04
CA ILE A 56 -27.45 -4.55 27.76
C ILE A 56 -26.70 -4.88 29.03
N PHE A 57 -26.20 -3.86 29.73
CA PHE A 57 -25.46 -4.04 30.98
C PHE A 57 -26.28 -4.85 31.99
N ASP A 58 -27.50 -4.38 32.31
CA ASP A 58 -28.37 -5.04 33.29
C ASP A 58 -28.69 -6.50 32.92
N ARG A 59 -28.92 -6.77 31.63
CA ARG A 59 -29.28 -8.11 31.16
C ARG A 59 -28.08 -9.05 31.13
N VAL A 60 -26.92 -8.58 30.70
CA VAL A 60 -25.67 -9.38 30.73
C VAL A 60 -25.26 -9.66 32.17
N THR A 61 -25.34 -8.67 33.06
CA THR A 61 -25.15 -8.85 34.50
C THR A 61 -26.10 -9.91 35.06
N GLY A 62 -27.40 -9.82 34.76
CA GLY A 62 -28.37 -10.82 35.22
C GLY A 62 -28.06 -12.25 34.71
N ILE A 63 -27.50 -12.41 33.50
CA ILE A 63 -27.04 -13.70 32.99
C ILE A 63 -25.82 -14.18 33.78
N ILE A 64 -24.84 -13.31 34.00
CA ILE A 64 -23.64 -13.64 34.78
C ILE A 64 -24.01 -14.05 36.21
N ASP A 65 -24.89 -13.31 36.87
CA ASP A 65 -25.35 -13.61 38.23
C ASP A 65 -26.11 -14.94 38.32
N SER A 66 -26.85 -15.29 37.26
CA SER A 66 -27.67 -16.51 37.24
C SER A 66 -26.86 -17.77 36.95
N TYR A 67 -25.83 -17.68 36.10
CA TYR A 67 -25.10 -18.84 35.60
C TYR A 67 -23.65 -18.93 36.06
N LEU A 68 -23.12 -17.87 36.70
CA LEU A 68 -21.77 -17.78 37.24
C LEU A 68 -20.70 -18.32 36.28
N PRO A 69 -20.58 -17.76 35.07
CA PRO A 69 -19.62 -18.25 34.08
C PRO A 69 -18.19 -18.05 34.57
N ASP A 70 -17.34 -19.05 34.36
CA ASP A 70 -15.91 -18.96 34.63
C ASP A 70 -15.19 -18.11 33.59
N GLU A 71 -15.67 -18.10 32.35
CA GLU A 71 -15.11 -17.32 31.23
C GLU A 71 -16.21 -16.85 30.28
N MET A 72 -15.97 -15.72 29.62
CA MET A 72 -16.83 -15.17 28.58
C MET A 72 -16.13 -15.13 27.22
N ALA A 73 -16.75 -15.71 26.20
CA ALA A 73 -16.32 -15.62 24.80
C ALA A 73 -17.22 -14.63 24.05
N ILE A 74 -16.64 -13.67 23.32
CA ILE A 74 -17.40 -12.66 22.57
C ILE A 74 -17.00 -12.64 21.10
N GLU A 75 -17.98 -12.51 20.21
CA GLU A 75 -17.71 -12.30 18.79
C GLU A 75 -17.14 -10.90 18.55
N ALA A 76 -15.98 -10.83 17.88
CA ALA A 76 -15.31 -9.57 17.56
C ALA A 76 -16.02 -8.86 16.40
N PRO A 77 -16.10 -7.52 16.41
CA PRO A 77 -16.84 -6.76 15.42
C PRO A 77 -16.14 -6.85 14.06
N PHE A 78 -16.89 -7.23 13.02
CA PHE A 78 -16.36 -7.34 11.67
C PHE A 78 -16.42 -6.00 10.90
N PHE A 79 -15.37 -5.70 10.15
CA PHE A 79 -15.29 -4.50 9.31
C PHE A 79 -16.15 -4.65 8.04
N GLY A 80 -17.32 -4.00 8.03
CA GLY A 80 -18.17 -3.83 6.85
C GLY A 80 -18.03 -2.45 6.19
N LYS A 81 -18.73 -2.23 5.06
CA LYS A 81 -18.70 -0.98 4.26
C LYS A 81 -19.16 0.30 4.99
N ASN A 82 -19.69 0.21 6.22
CA ASN A 82 -20.26 1.36 6.95
C ASN A 82 -19.71 1.49 8.38
N VAL A 83 -18.80 2.45 8.57
CA VAL A 83 -18.09 2.74 9.83
C VAL A 83 -19.05 3.12 10.97
N GLN A 84 -20.20 3.75 10.67
CA GLN A 84 -21.15 4.16 11.72
C GLN A 84 -21.84 2.96 12.39
N SER A 85 -22.15 1.90 11.62
CA SER A 85 -22.75 0.68 12.19
C SER A 85 -21.75 -0.07 13.06
N MET A 86 -20.47 -0.09 12.67
CA MET A 86 -19.38 -0.68 13.45
C MET A 86 -19.19 0.06 14.79
N LEU A 87 -19.21 1.40 14.79
CA LEU A 87 -19.11 2.19 16.02
C LEU A 87 -20.28 1.94 16.98
N LYS A 88 -21.51 1.77 16.46
CA LYS A 88 -22.68 1.41 17.29
C LYS A 88 -22.55 0.01 17.88
N LEU A 89 -22.04 -0.95 17.09
CA LEU A 89 -21.78 -2.31 17.53
C LEU A 89 -20.70 -2.36 18.63
N GLY A 90 -19.60 -1.64 18.44
CA GLY A 90 -18.51 -1.55 19.41
C GLY A 90 -18.95 -0.98 20.76
N ARG A 91 -19.90 -0.03 20.77
CA ARG A 91 -20.50 0.47 22.03
C ARG A 91 -21.30 -0.61 22.77
N ALA A 92 -22.12 -1.40 22.05
CA ALA A 92 -22.89 -2.49 22.64
C ALA A 92 -21.97 -3.60 23.18
N GLN A 93 -20.93 -3.96 22.43
CA GLN A 93 -19.91 -4.92 22.84
C GLN A 93 -19.15 -4.42 24.09
N GLY A 94 -18.69 -3.17 24.07
CA GLY A 94 -17.96 -2.58 25.20
C GLY A 94 -18.74 -2.58 26.50
N VAL A 95 -20.07 -2.43 26.44
CA VAL A 95 -20.93 -2.50 27.63
C VAL A 95 -21.13 -3.93 28.13
N ALA A 96 -21.24 -4.91 27.24
CA ALA A 96 -21.25 -6.32 27.64
C ALA A 96 -19.92 -6.75 28.30
N ILE A 97 -18.79 -6.27 27.75
CA ILE A 97 -17.45 -6.45 28.32
C ILE A 97 -17.36 -5.81 29.71
N ALA A 98 -17.86 -4.59 29.87
CA ALA A 98 -17.88 -3.90 31.17
C ALA A 98 -18.67 -4.70 32.23
N ALA A 99 -19.81 -5.29 31.86
CA ALA A 99 -20.61 -6.14 32.76
C ALA A 99 -19.84 -7.39 33.21
N ALA A 100 -19.08 -8.03 32.32
CA ALA A 100 -18.25 -9.18 32.64
C ALA A 100 -17.03 -8.84 33.52
N ILE A 101 -16.30 -7.76 33.18
CA ILE A 101 -15.17 -7.28 33.99
C ILE A 101 -15.63 -6.88 35.40
N HIS A 102 -16.80 -6.26 35.53
CA HIS A 102 -17.38 -5.90 36.82
C HIS A 102 -17.59 -7.13 37.74
N HIS A 103 -17.80 -8.31 37.16
CA HIS A 103 -17.94 -9.58 37.89
C HIS A 103 -16.64 -10.42 37.90
N SER A 104 -15.51 -9.83 37.51
CA SER A 104 -14.20 -10.50 37.41
C SER A 104 -14.21 -11.73 36.49
N VAL A 105 -15.10 -11.77 35.48
CA VAL A 105 -15.15 -12.84 34.49
C VAL A 105 -14.13 -12.55 33.38
N PRO A 106 -13.12 -13.42 33.15
CA PRO A 106 -12.17 -13.29 32.04
C PRO A 106 -12.86 -13.34 30.68
N ILE A 107 -12.34 -12.58 29.71
CA ILE A 107 -12.99 -12.36 28.41
C ILE A 107 -12.05 -12.74 27.27
N HIS A 108 -12.58 -13.44 26.27
CA HIS A 108 -11.87 -13.86 25.08
C HIS A 108 -12.63 -13.44 23.82
N GLU A 109 -11.97 -12.71 22.93
CA GLU A 109 -12.57 -12.27 21.67
C GLU A 109 -12.24 -13.23 20.52
N TYR A 110 -13.25 -13.50 19.69
CA TYR A 110 -13.11 -14.38 18.53
C TYR A 110 -13.62 -13.72 17.27
N ALA A 111 -12.77 -13.65 16.24
CA ALA A 111 -13.19 -13.20 14.92
C ALA A 111 -14.27 -14.14 14.33
N PRO A 112 -15.29 -13.63 13.62
CA PRO A 112 -16.39 -14.44 13.10
C PRO A 112 -15.92 -15.61 12.21
N LEU A 113 -14.88 -15.39 11.41
CA LEU A 113 -14.26 -16.42 10.57
C LEU A 113 -13.64 -17.55 11.40
N LYS A 114 -13.07 -17.24 12.57
CA LYS A 114 -12.46 -18.22 13.48
C LYS A 114 -13.54 -19.07 14.15
N ILE A 115 -14.66 -18.48 14.56
CA ILE A 115 -15.82 -19.20 15.09
C ILE A 115 -16.35 -20.20 14.06
N LYS A 116 -16.59 -19.73 12.83
CA LYS A 116 -17.04 -20.57 11.71
C LYS A 116 -16.07 -21.71 11.40
N MET A 117 -14.77 -21.42 11.35
CA MET A 117 -13.74 -22.42 11.09
C MET A 117 -13.63 -23.46 12.21
N ALA A 118 -13.73 -23.05 13.49
CA ALA A 118 -13.65 -23.96 14.62
C ALA A 118 -14.82 -24.96 14.65
N ILE A 119 -16.03 -24.51 14.30
CA ILE A 119 -17.24 -25.34 14.37
C ILE A 119 -17.43 -26.20 13.12
N THR A 120 -17.17 -25.64 11.94
CA THR A 120 -17.52 -26.29 10.65
C THR A 120 -16.31 -26.81 9.87
N GLY A 121 -15.09 -26.45 10.28
CA GLY A 121 -13.87 -26.69 9.49
C GLY A 121 -13.67 -25.72 8.32
N GLN A 122 -14.63 -24.83 8.04
CA GLN A 122 -14.62 -23.90 6.90
C GLN A 122 -14.98 -22.47 7.34
N GLY A 123 -14.06 -21.52 7.18
CA GLY A 123 -14.24 -20.14 7.66
C GLY A 123 -15.38 -19.34 6.98
N GLN A 124 -15.83 -19.77 5.79
CA GLN A 124 -16.89 -19.10 5.01
C GLN A 124 -18.28 -19.76 5.16
N ALA A 125 -18.49 -20.59 6.19
CA ALA A 125 -19.80 -21.21 6.43
C ALA A 125 -20.91 -20.16 6.64
N SER A 126 -22.10 -20.47 6.14
CA SER A 126 -23.33 -19.72 6.39
C SER A 126 -23.78 -19.85 7.85
N LYS A 127 -24.63 -18.93 8.34
CA LYS A 127 -25.12 -18.96 9.73
C LYS A 127 -25.95 -20.24 9.98
N GLU A 128 -26.70 -20.69 8.98
CA GLU A 128 -27.50 -21.91 9.01
C GLU A 128 -26.62 -23.17 9.11
N GLN A 129 -25.48 -23.19 8.43
CA GLN A 129 -24.51 -24.28 8.53
C GLN A 129 -23.87 -24.35 9.92
N VAL A 130 -23.54 -23.20 10.52
CA VAL A 130 -23.01 -23.13 11.89
C VAL A 130 -24.05 -23.63 12.89
N ALA A 131 -25.29 -23.14 12.80
CA ALA A 131 -26.40 -23.56 13.65
C ALA A 131 -26.67 -25.07 13.54
N GLY A 132 -26.71 -25.61 12.32
CA GLY A 132 -26.91 -27.05 12.10
C GLY A 132 -25.76 -27.92 12.63
N MET A 133 -24.52 -27.43 12.63
CA MET A 133 -23.39 -28.12 13.24
C MET A 133 -23.47 -28.07 14.78
N LEU A 134 -23.74 -26.91 15.37
CA LEU A 134 -23.92 -26.77 16.82
C LEU A 134 -25.06 -27.64 17.34
N GLN A 135 -26.18 -27.71 16.61
CA GLN A 135 -27.29 -28.59 16.94
C GLN A 135 -26.86 -30.05 17.06
N ARG A 136 -26.04 -30.55 16.13
CA ARG A 136 -25.53 -31.93 16.16
C ARG A 136 -24.48 -32.14 17.25
N LEU A 137 -23.60 -31.16 17.45
CA LEU A 137 -22.49 -31.23 18.40
C LEU A 137 -22.95 -31.16 19.86
N LEU A 138 -24.00 -30.38 20.14
CA LEU A 138 -24.56 -30.18 21.48
C LEU A 138 -25.90 -30.92 21.70
N HIS A 139 -26.31 -31.76 20.74
CA HIS A 139 -27.54 -32.57 20.78
C HIS A 139 -28.83 -31.78 21.09
N ILE A 140 -28.99 -30.62 20.45
CA ILE A 140 -30.14 -29.71 20.65
C ILE A 140 -31.36 -30.22 19.88
N GLN A 141 -32.53 -30.33 20.53
CA GLN A 141 -33.76 -30.74 19.85
C GLN A 141 -34.21 -29.69 18.83
N GLN A 142 -34.80 -30.12 17.70
CA GLN A 142 -35.21 -29.22 16.60
C GLN A 142 -36.19 -28.14 17.09
N ASP A 143 -37.02 -28.49 18.06
CA ASP A 143 -38.10 -27.71 18.66
C ASP A 143 -37.55 -26.59 19.57
N GLU A 144 -36.33 -26.76 20.08
CA GLU A 144 -35.63 -25.84 21.00
C GLU A 144 -34.71 -24.87 20.25
N MET A 145 -34.58 -25.01 18.92
CA MET A 145 -33.78 -24.11 18.10
C MET A 145 -34.42 -22.71 18.03
N PRO A 146 -33.70 -21.64 18.42
CA PRO A 146 -34.25 -20.30 18.50
C PRO A 146 -34.57 -19.73 17.11
N LYS A 147 -35.59 -18.86 17.04
CA LYS A 147 -35.98 -18.17 15.80
C LYS A 147 -34.97 -17.11 15.34
N PHE A 148 -34.15 -16.61 16.26
CA PHE A 148 -33.12 -15.60 15.97
C PHE A 148 -31.74 -16.26 15.96
N MET A 149 -31.04 -16.13 14.83
CA MET A 149 -29.74 -16.77 14.59
C MET A 149 -28.62 -16.19 15.49
N ASP A 150 -28.82 -14.99 16.06
CA ASP A 150 -27.88 -14.34 16.97
C ASP A 150 -27.62 -15.20 18.22
N ALA A 151 -28.61 -15.96 18.70
CA ALA A 151 -28.43 -16.91 19.81
C ALA A 151 -27.49 -18.08 19.43
N THR A 152 -27.59 -18.57 18.20
CA THR A 152 -26.72 -19.65 17.70
C THR A 152 -25.31 -19.15 17.41
N ASP A 153 -25.16 -17.89 16.98
CA ASP A 153 -23.86 -17.25 16.78
C ASP A 153 -23.13 -17.06 18.13
N ALA A 154 -23.85 -16.61 19.16
CA ALA A 154 -23.33 -16.50 20.53
C ALA A 154 -22.92 -17.86 21.12
N LEU A 155 -23.75 -18.89 20.93
CA LEU A 155 -23.41 -20.26 21.31
C LEU A 155 -22.16 -20.77 20.57
N GLY A 156 -22.00 -20.37 19.30
CA GLY A 156 -20.82 -20.64 18.51
C GLY A 156 -19.55 -20.02 19.10
N ALA A 157 -19.61 -18.79 19.60
CA ALA A 157 -18.48 -18.15 20.28
C ALA A 157 -18.03 -18.96 21.51
N ALA A 158 -18.98 -19.40 22.35
CA ALA A 158 -18.69 -20.24 23.52
C ALA A 158 -18.04 -21.59 23.13
N TYR A 159 -18.60 -22.27 22.13
CA TYR A 159 -18.08 -23.56 21.69
C TYR A 159 -16.71 -23.44 20.99
N CYS A 160 -16.49 -22.36 20.24
CA CYS A 160 -15.18 -22.05 19.66
C CYS A 160 -14.12 -21.89 20.75
N HIS A 161 -14.45 -21.21 21.86
CA HIS A 161 -13.55 -21.07 23.00
C HIS A 161 -13.18 -22.44 23.60
N PHE A 162 -14.17 -23.29 23.87
CA PHE A 162 -13.96 -24.67 24.35
C PHE A 162 -12.99 -25.48 23.47
N LEU A 163 -13.10 -25.40 22.14
CA LEU A 163 -12.20 -26.13 21.24
C LEU A 163 -10.76 -25.60 21.26
N GLN A 164 -10.56 -24.31 21.53
CA GLN A 164 -9.22 -23.74 21.63
C GLN A 164 -8.51 -24.13 22.93
N MET A 165 -9.26 -24.43 23.98
CA MET A 165 -8.71 -24.84 25.28
C MET A 165 -8.14 -26.27 25.28
N ASN A 166 -8.58 -27.15 24.38
CA ASN A 166 -8.24 -28.59 24.37
C ASN A 166 -7.15 -28.99 23.36
N ARG A 167 -6.26 -28.08 22.96
CA ARG A 167 -5.09 -28.45 22.13
C ARG A 167 -4.06 -29.21 22.99
N PRO A 168 -3.65 -30.45 22.63
CA PRO A 168 -2.58 -31.14 23.36
C PRO A 168 -1.22 -30.51 23.04
N GLU A 169 -0.42 -30.20 24.07
CA GLU A 169 1.03 -30.12 23.93
C GLU A 169 1.57 -31.54 23.67
N THR A 170 2.22 -31.76 22.54
CA THR A 170 2.70 -33.09 22.13
C THR A 170 4.09 -33.39 22.66
N ASP A 171 4.16 -34.28 23.66
CA ASP A 171 5.37 -35.01 24.10
C ASP A 171 5.73 -36.15 23.12
N ALA A 172 6.57 -35.89 22.11
CA ALA A 172 7.12 -36.92 21.23
C ALA A 172 8.65 -37.06 21.39
N LYS A 173 9.09 -38.31 21.57
CA LYS A 173 10.44 -38.77 21.97
C LYS A 173 11.61 -38.16 21.19
N HIS A 174 12.60 -37.64 21.93
CA HIS A 174 13.87 -37.13 21.42
C HIS A 174 14.76 -38.22 20.78
N TYR A 175 15.24 -37.96 19.55
CA TYR A 175 16.45 -38.57 19.00
C TYR A 175 17.63 -37.61 19.22
N SER A 176 18.78 -38.12 19.64
CA SER A 176 19.89 -37.30 20.15
C SER A 176 20.83 -36.68 19.10
N SER A 177 20.75 -37.04 17.81
CA SER A 177 21.41 -36.28 16.75
C SER A 177 20.96 -36.66 15.32
N TRP A 178 21.02 -35.69 14.41
CA TRP A 178 20.75 -35.85 12.97
C TRP A 178 21.74 -36.81 12.27
N LYS A 179 22.93 -36.97 12.84
CA LYS A 179 24.00 -37.84 12.33
C LYS A 179 23.62 -39.32 12.45
N ASP A 180 23.04 -39.74 13.57
CA ASP A 180 22.64 -41.14 13.78
C ASP A 180 21.48 -41.57 12.87
N PHE A 181 20.59 -40.64 12.52
CA PHE A 181 19.48 -40.88 11.61
C PHE A 181 19.96 -41.04 10.14
N ALA A 182 20.91 -40.22 9.71
CA ALA A 182 21.48 -40.25 8.37
C ALA A 182 22.31 -41.52 8.12
N THR A 183 23.11 -41.95 9.10
CA THR A 183 23.98 -43.14 8.95
C THR A 183 23.17 -44.44 8.80
N LYS A 184 21.97 -44.53 9.41
CA LYS A 184 21.11 -45.71 9.33
C LYS A 184 20.18 -45.74 8.09
N ASN A 185 20.13 -44.67 7.30
CA ASN A 185 19.25 -44.54 6.13
C ASN A 185 20.03 -44.27 4.81
N GLN A 186 21.29 -44.70 4.72
CA GLN A 186 22.14 -44.49 3.53
C GLN A 186 21.56 -45.11 2.23
N SER A 187 20.71 -46.15 2.33
CA SER A 187 20.08 -46.79 1.17
C SER A 187 18.94 -45.98 0.53
N ARG A 188 18.55 -44.83 1.11
CA ARG A 188 17.48 -43.96 0.60
C ARG A 188 17.96 -42.69 -0.10
N ILE A 189 19.28 -42.42 -0.13
CA ILE A 189 19.83 -41.18 -0.71
C ILE A 189 20.60 -41.52 -1.99
N LYS A 190 19.85 -41.74 -3.07
CA LYS A 190 20.37 -41.49 -4.43
C LYS A 190 19.21 -41.21 -5.38
N LYS A 191 18.79 -39.95 -5.42
CA LYS A 191 18.21 -39.33 -6.62
C LYS A 191 18.91 -38.00 -6.85
N ILE A 192 19.23 -37.76 -8.12
CA ILE A 192 19.77 -36.52 -8.65
C ILE A 192 18.94 -35.36 -8.08
N ARG A 193 19.58 -34.40 -7.38
CA ARG A 193 18.89 -33.23 -6.79
C ARG A 193 18.29 -32.42 -7.94
N GLU A 194 16.99 -32.55 -8.16
CA GLU A 194 16.23 -31.50 -8.84
C GLU A 194 16.34 -30.22 -7.97
N MET A 195 16.56 -29.07 -8.60
CA MET A 195 16.55 -27.78 -7.90
C MET A 195 15.21 -27.61 -7.19
N GLN A 196 15.25 -27.29 -5.90
CA GLN A 196 14.05 -27.04 -5.10
C GLN A 196 13.26 -25.87 -5.71
N LYS A 197 11.96 -26.08 -5.95
CA LYS A 197 11.05 -25.06 -6.50
C LYS A 197 10.34 -24.38 -5.33
N ILE A 198 10.77 -23.17 -4.99
CA ILE A 198 10.19 -22.40 -3.88
C ILE A 198 8.73 -22.03 -4.19
N ILE A 199 8.45 -21.65 -5.44
CA ILE A 199 7.10 -21.33 -5.92
C ILE A 199 6.90 -22.03 -7.26
N SER A 200 5.79 -22.74 -7.44
CA SER A 200 5.41 -23.34 -8.72
C SER A 200 3.93 -23.08 -9.02
N ILE A 201 3.66 -22.60 -10.23
CA ILE A 201 2.33 -22.35 -10.76
C ILE A 201 2.25 -23.03 -12.12
N LYS A 202 1.29 -23.93 -12.29
CA LYS A 202 1.06 -24.65 -13.54
C LYS A 202 -0.38 -24.43 -14.00
N ASN A 203 -0.53 -23.85 -15.20
CA ASN A 203 -1.83 -23.50 -15.79
C ASN A 203 -2.74 -22.74 -14.82
N GLY A 204 -2.18 -21.78 -14.10
CA GLY A 204 -2.89 -20.98 -13.11
C GLY A 204 -3.90 -20.04 -13.75
N VAL A 205 -5.18 -20.27 -13.52
CA VAL A 205 -6.28 -19.37 -13.93
C VAL A 205 -6.99 -18.86 -12.68
N THR A 206 -7.06 -17.54 -12.51
CA THR A 206 -7.71 -16.93 -11.34
C THR A 206 -9.23 -17.14 -11.35
N ARG A 207 -9.81 -17.28 -10.15
CA ARG A 207 -11.25 -17.52 -9.96
C ARG A 207 -12.10 -16.40 -10.51
N MET A 208 -11.82 -15.17 -10.08
CA MET A 208 -12.57 -13.99 -10.54
C MET A 208 -12.14 -13.59 -11.95
N PRO A 209 -13.09 -13.43 -12.90
CA PRO A 209 -12.78 -13.03 -14.27
C PRO A 209 -11.98 -11.72 -14.37
N GLU A 210 -12.23 -10.77 -13.47
CA GLU A 210 -11.56 -9.46 -13.44
C GLU A 210 -10.06 -9.54 -13.15
N TRP A 211 -9.58 -10.64 -12.56
CA TRP A 211 -8.17 -10.86 -12.22
C TRP A 211 -7.49 -11.84 -13.16
N ARG A 212 -8.15 -12.22 -14.26
CA ARG A 212 -7.59 -13.18 -15.19
C ARG A 212 -6.54 -12.52 -16.07
N MET A 213 -5.38 -13.16 -16.09
CA MET A 213 -4.40 -12.98 -17.15
C MET A 213 -5.02 -13.46 -18.48
N ALA A 214 -4.51 -12.96 -19.60
CA ALA A 214 -4.99 -13.32 -20.93
C ALA A 214 -4.77 -14.82 -21.24
N GLU A 215 -3.77 -15.43 -20.63
CA GLU A 215 -3.46 -16.86 -20.75
C GLU A 215 -3.18 -17.46 -19.35
N PRO A 216 -3.36 -18.79 -19.17
CA PRO A 216 -3.01 -19.47 -17.93
C PRO A 216 -1.55 -19.24 -17.53
N VAL A 217 -1.34 -18.85 -16.27
CA VAL A 217 -0.02 -18.52 -15.75
C VAL A 217 0.80 -19.80 -15.52
N ASN A 218 2.00 -19.83 -16.06
CA ASN A 218 3.00 -20.86 -15.80
C ASN A 218 4.26 -20.18 -15.28
N PHE A 219 4.65 -20.48 -14.05
CA PHE A 219 5.78 -19.82 -13.39
C PHE A 219 6.46 -20.73 -12.37
N GLU A 220 7.78 -20.71 -12.32
CA GLU A 220 8.58 -21.44 -11.33
C GLU A 220 9.71 -20.55 -10.83
N ALA A 221 9.80 -20.41 -9.51
CA ALA A 221 10.91 -19.78 -8.82
C ALA A 221 11.70 -20.85 -8.07
N CYS A 222 12.97 -21.05 -8.45
CA CYS A 222 13.83 -22.06 -7.83
C CYS A 222 14.73 -21.46 -6.74
N ASP A 223 15.20 -22.30 -5.83
CA ASP A 223 16.15 -21.89 -4.79
C ASP A 223 17.46 -21.37 -5.42
N GLY A 224 17.97 -20.25 -4.89
CA GLY A 224 19.13 -19.53 -5.43
C GLY A 224 18.83 -18.57 -6.59
N GLU A 225 17.60 -18.53 -7.11
CA GLU A 225 17.22 -17.55 -8.13
C GLU A 225 16.76 -16.23 -7.51
N HIS A 226 17.29 -15.11 -7.98
CA HIS A 226 16.69 -13.79 -7.79
C HIS A 226 16.05 -13.32 -9.09
N ILE A 227 14.82 -12.82 -9.02
CA ILE A 227 13.96 -12.64 -10.20
C ILE A 227 13.56 -11.16 -10.32
N ALA A 228 13.64 -10.60 -11.54
CA ALA A 228 13.00 -9.33 -11.85
C ALA A 228 11.72 -9.55 -12.68
N ILE A 229 10.62 -8.97 -12.26
CA ILE A 229 9.37 -8.89 -13.01
C ILE A 229 9.32 -7.53 -13.71
N VAL A 230 9.33 -7.54 -15.04
CA VAL A 230 9.40 -6.34 -15.89
C VAL A 230 8.29 -6.32 -16.92
N GLY A 231 8.10 -5.20 -17.61
CA GLY A 231 7.12 -5.06 -18.69
C GLY A 231 6.39 -3.71 -18.64
N PRO A 232 5.54 -3.42 -19.63
CA PRO A 232 4.83 -2.14 -19.75
C PRO A 232 3.87 -1.88 -18.57
N ASN A 233 3.59 -0.61 -18.28
CA ASN A 233 2.49 -0.19 -17.41
C ASN A 233 1.17 -0.77 -17.96
N GLY A 234 0.24 -1.12 -17.06
CA GLY A 234 -1.00 -1.80 -17.45
C GLY A 234 -0.84 -3.27 -17.88
N GLY A 235 0.38 -3.78 -18.08
CA GLY A 235 0.63 -5.14 -18.61
C GLY A 235 0.25 -6.31 -17.70
N GLY A 236 -0.08 -6.07 -16.42
CA GLY A 236 -0.52 -7.11 -15.47
C GLY A 236 0.51 -7.52 -14.41
N LYS A 237 1.64 -6.81 -14.27
CA LYS A 237 2.70 -7.10 -13.29
C LYS A 237 2.19 -7.30 -11.85
N SER A 238 1.39 -6.35 -11.34
CA SER A 238 0.85 -6.43 -9.98
C SER A 238 -0.14 -7.58 -9.80
N MET A 239 -0.98 -7.86 -10.82
CA MET A 239 -1.87 -9.02 -10.80
C MET A 239 -1.10 -10.34 -10.77
N PHE A 240 0.01 -10.43 -11.52
CA PHE A 240 0.89 -11.58 -11.46
C PHE A 240 1.51 -11.77 -10.07
N VAL A 241 1.94 -10.68 -9.42
CA VAL A 241 2.42 -10.73 -8.03
C VAL A 241 1.33 -11.17 -7.05
N ASP A 242 0.10 -10.65 -7.20
CA ASP A 242 -1.01 -11.06 -6.36
C ASP A 242 -1.39 -12.55 -6.56
N ILE A 243 -1.15 -13.10 -7.75
CA ILE A 243 -1.22 -14.55 -8.01
C ILE A 243 -0.10 -15.30 -7.27
N ILE A 244 1.16 -14.83 -7.36
CA ILE A 244 2.32 -15.44 -6.67
C ILE A 244 2.12 -15.48 -5.16
N VAL A 245 1.61 -14.39 -4.58
CA VAL A 245 1.38 -14.26 -3.13
C VAL A 245 0.13 -15.03 -2.68
N GLY A 246 -0.72 -15.50 -3.61
CA GLY A 246 -1.96 -16.21 -3.30
C GLY A 246 -3.12 -15.30 -2.90
N ARG A 247 -3.03 -13.98 -3.16
CA ARG A 247 -4.14 -13.01 -2.98
C ARG A 247 -5.23 -13.19 -4.03
N HIS A 248 -4.86 -13.66 -5.22
CA HIS A 248 -5.78 -14.01 -6.29
C HIS A 248 -5.86 -15.55 -6.43
N PRO A 249 -6.82 -16.21 -5.75
CA PRO A 249 -6.92 -17.66 -5.74
C PRO A 249 -7.20 -18.23 -7.13
N LEU A 250 -6.67 -19.41 -7.39
CA LEU A 250 -6.77 -20.09 -8.69
C LEU A 250 -7.98 -21.05 -8.71
N LEU A 251 -8.54 -21.31 -9.90
CA LEU A 251 -9.73 -22.17 -10.09
C LEU A 251 -9.46 -23.64 -9.77
N MET A 252 -8.31 -24.15 -10.16
CA MET A 252 -7.97 -25.57 -10.08
C MET A 252 -7.05 -25.84 -8.88
N HIS A 253 -5.78 -25.47 -9.02
CA HIS A 253 -4.76 -25.65 -8.01
C HIS A 253 -4.17 -24.29 -7.68
N ASP A 254 -4.21 -23.93 -6.39
CA ASP A 254 -3.45 -22.78 -5.88
C ASP A 254 -1.94 -23.05 -6.06
N PRO A 255 -1.08 -22.01 -6.02
CA PRO A 255 0.36 -22.20 -6.19
C PRO A 255 0.95 -23.21 -5.20
N ASP A 256 1.86 -24.05 -5.69
CA ASP A 256 2.65 -24.94 -4.84
C ASP A 256 3.82 -24.17 -4.24
N TYR A 257 4.01 -24.29 -2.93
CA TYR A 257 5.08 -23.62 -2.19
C TYR A 257 5.98 -24.62 -1.46
N ASP A 258 7.29 -24.51 -1.64
CA ASP A 258 8.30 -25.22 -0.85
C ASP A 258 9.29 -24.23 -0.22
N PHE A 259 8.95 -23.75 0.97
CA PHE A 259 9.77 -22.78 1.70
C PHE A 259 10.94 -23.39 2.48
N SER A 260 11.23 -24.69 2.33
CA SER A 260 12.37 -25.34 2.99
C SER A 260 13.65 -24.51 2.79
N PRO A 261 14.50 -24.31 3.82
CA PRO A 261 14.50 -24.94 5.14
C PRO A 261 13.61 -24.25 6.20
N SER A 262 12.80 -23.26 5.83
CA SER A 262 11.90 -22.59 6.78
C SER A 262 10.89 -23.58 7.36
N GLN A 263 10.67 -23.51 8.67
CA GLN A 263 9.66 -24.34 9.37
C GLN A 263 8.29 -23.66 9.44
N LYS A 264 8.17 -22.42 8.93
CA LYS A 264 6.92 -21.65 8.94
C LYS A 264 5.94 -22.24 7.93
N THR A 265 4.72 -22.53 8.38
CA THR A 265 3.71 -23.20 7.54
C THR A 265 2.88 -22.24 6.68
N MET A 266 2.76 -20.97 7.06
CA MET A 266 1.94 -20.01 6.31
C MET A 266 2.73 -19.31 5.20
N VAL A 267 2.07 -19.12 4.06
CA VAL A 267 2.61 -18.33 2.93
C VAL A 267 2.89 -16.90 3.36
N SER A 268 2.03 -16.30 4.19
CA SER A 268 2.19 -14.93 4.70
C SER A 268 3.42 -14.72 5.58
N ASP A 269 3.95 -15.78 6.18
CA ASP A 269 5.13 -15.71 7.05
C ASP A 269 6.43 -15.90 6.25
N ASN A 270 6.34 -16.60 5.12
CA ASN A 270 7.49 -16.87 4.24
C ASN A 270 7.62 -15.87 3.09
N ILE A 271 6.50 -15.33 2.59
CA ILE A 271 6.47 -14.33 1.53
C ILE A 271 6.08 -12.99 2.13
N LYS A 272 6.98 -12.01 2.05
CA LYS A 272 6.67 -10.62 2.40
C LYS A 272 6.68 -9.77 1.14
N TYR A 273 5.59 -9.03 0.94
CA TYR A 273 5.42 -8.11 -0.18
C TYR A 273 5.46 -6.68 0.33
N ILE A 274 6.45 -5.91 -0.15
CA ILE A 274 6.59 -4.49 0.14
C ILE A 274 6.30 -3.71 -1.12
N THR A 275 5.32 -2.80 -1.05
CA THR A 275 5.09 -1.83 -2.12
C THR A 275 5.69 -0.49 -1.76
N PHE A 276 6.59 0.01 -2.59
CA PHE A 276 7.02 1.39 -2.56
C PHE A 276 6.17 2.17 -3.55
N ARG A 277 5.10 2.78 -3.04
CA ARG A 277 4.34 3.76 -3.81
C ARG A 277 5.09 5.08 -3.76
N ASP A 278 4.98 5.89 -4.81
CA ASP A 278 5.46 7.29 -4.87
C ASP A 278 4.91 8.18 -3.74
N THR A 279 3.92 7.67 -3.02
CA THR A 279 3.28 8.30 -1.88
C THR A 279 4.06 8.00 -0.61
N TYR A 280 4.87 8.97 -0.18
CA TYR A 280 5.43 9.05 1.17
C TYR A 280 4.31 8.88 2.22
N GLY A 281 4.34 7.80 2.98
CA GLY A 281 3.33 7.46 3.99
C GLY A 281 2.82 6.03 3.79
N GLY A 282 2.76 5.25 4.86
CA GLY A 282 2.13 3.92 4.84
C GLY A 282 0.65 4.00 4.50
N ASP A 283 0.04 2.85 4.19
CA ASP A 283 -1.38 2.76 3.84
C ASP A 283 -2.34 3.27 4.94
N ASN A 284 -1.85 3.47 6.17
CA ASN A 284 -2.65 3.90 7.32
C ASN A 284 -2.70 5.43 7.57
N ASP A 285 -1.77 6.24 7.05
CA ASP A 285 -1.68 7.68 7.40
C ASP A 285 -1.77 8.60 6.17
N ARG A 286 -2.83 8.42 5.39
CA ARG A 286 -3.01 9.11 4.10
C ARG A 286 -3.49 10.57 4.21
N THR A 287 -4.05 10.98 5.35
CA THR A 287 -4.57 12.33 5.60
C THR A 287 -3.68 13.14 6.56
N TYR A 288 -2.90 12.46 7.40
CA TYR A 288 -2.13 13.05 8.51
C TYR A 288 -0.78 13.65 8.07
N PHE A 289 -0.24 13.17 6.93
CA PHE A 289 1.14 13.47 6.48
C PHE A 289 1.38 14.89 5.94
N LEU A 290 0.34 15.59 5.46
CA LEU A 290 0.46 16.89 4.78
C LEU A 290 0.45 18.08 5.74
N GLN A 291 -0.36 18.02 6.81
CA GLN A 291 -0.47 19.12 7.77
C GLN A 291 0.77 19.22 8.68
N GLN A 292 1.38 18.09 9.08
CA GLN A 292 2.49 18.09 10.03
C GLN A 292 3.86 18.48 9.44
N ARG A 293 4.06 18.42 8.12
CA ARG A 293 5.30 18.94 7.51
C ARG A 293 5.37 20.46 7.52
N TRP A 294 4.21 21.12 7.37
CA TRP A 294 4.11 22.57 7.44
C TRP A 294 4.01 23.03 8.90
N ASN A 295 3.43 22.20 9.78
CA ASN A 295 3.39 22.40 11.22
C ASN A 295 4.40 21.49 11.96
N GLN A 296 5.70 21.62 11.70
CA GLN A 296 6.73 20.96 12.53
C GLN A 296 6.65 21.36 14.02
N LEU A 297 5.90 22.42 14.34
CA LEU A 297 5.64 22.90 15.69
C LEU A 297 4.54 22.13 16.43
N GLU A 298 3.80 21.24 15.76
CA GLU A 298 2.73 20.40 16.33
C GLU A 298 2.99 18.90 16.07
N ILE A 299 4.23 18.45 16.26
CA ILE A 299 4.48 17.00 16.39
C ILE A 299 3.89 16.60 17.75
N ASP A 300 2.72 15.94 17.71
CA ASP A 300 2.09 15.36 18.90
C ASP A 300 3.11 14.47 19.63
N GLU A 301 3.14 14.52 20.96
CA GLU A 301 4.04 13.69 21.79
C GLU A 301 3.83 12.19 21.52
N ASN A 302 2.65 11.80 21.01
CA ASN A 302 2.35 10.42 20.59
C ASN A 302 2.93 10.04 19.22
N THR A 303 3.62 10.94 18.52
CA THR A 303 4.18 10.66 17.19
C THR A 303 5.30 9.63 17.32
N PRO A 304 5.19 8.47 16.66
CA PRO A 304 6.12 7.38 16.90
C PRO A 304 7.50 7.67 16.31
N ILE A 305 8.53 7.43 17.13
CA ILE A 305 9.93 7.41 16.70
C ILE A 305 10.28 6.06 16.05
N VAL A 306 11.36 6.07 15.27
CA VAL A 306 11.86 4.89 14.55
C VAL A 306 12.16 3.73 15.50
N LYS A 307 12.81 3.99 16.63
CA LYS A 307 13.16 2.98 17.62
C LYS A 307 11.95 2.18 18.08
N ASP A 308 10.89 2.86 18.51
CA ASP A 308 9.68 2.23 19.05
C ASP A 308 8.98 1.39 17.98
N LYS A 309 8.91 1.90 16.75
CA LYS A 309 8.28 1.17 15.63
C LYS A 309 9.08 -0.04 15.17
N LEU A 310 10.41 0.03 15.20
CA LEU A 310 11.25 -1.14 14.91
C LEU A 310 11.12 -2.19 16.00
N GLU A 311 11.05 -1.78 17.26
CA GLU A 311 10.85 -2.69 18.38
C GLU A 311 9.46 -3.35 18.33
N GLU A 312 8.40 -2.58 18.03
CA GLU A 312 7.06 -3.10 17.78
C GLU A 312 7.06 -4.14 16.65
N ALA A 313 7.72 -3.84 15.52
CA ALA A 313 7.84 -4.78 14.40
C ALA A 313 8.63 -6.04 14.77
N TYR A 314 9.68 -5.91 15.59
CA TYR A 314 10.48 -7.03 16.07
C TYR A 314 9.65 -7.99 16.95
N GLN A 315 8.89 -7.43 17.90
CA GLN A 315 8.02 -8.18 18.80
C GLN A 315 6.85 -8.84 18.06
N MET A 316 6.24 -8.14 17.09
CA MET A 316 5.19 -8.71 16.24
C MET A 316 5.69 -9.86 15.37
N ALA A 317 6.97 -9.88 15.02
CA ALA A 317 7.56 -10.91 14.18
C ALA A 317 7.82 -12.25 14.91
N GLY A 318 7.76 -12.28 16.25
CA GLY A 318 7.87 -13.51 17.04
C GLY A 318 8.44 -13.29 18.45
N GLU A 319 8.73 -14.37 19.15
CA GLU A 319 9.30 -14.35 20.51
C GLU A 319 10.71 -13.75 20.57
N ASP A 320 11.00 -13.05 21.68
CA ASP A 320 12.31 -12.44 21.93
C ASP A 320 13.34 -13.52 22.33
N THR A 321 14.27 -13.82 21.42
CA THR A 321 15.35 -14.78 21.66
C THR A 321 16.72 -14.15 21.41
N PRO A 322 17.79 -14.64 22.07
CA PRO A 322 19.15 -14.12 21.85
C PRO A 322 19.58 -14.15 20.39
N GLU A 323 19.21 -15.20 19.64
CA GLU A 323 19.52 -15.34 18.22
C GLU A 323 18.81 -14.27 17.38
N ARG A 324 17.53 -14.00 17.69
CA ARG A 324 16.76 -12.95 16.99
C ARG A 324 17.25 -11.55 17.36
N ARG A 325 17.70 -11.33 18.60
CA ARG A 325 18.34 -10.05 18.99
C ARG A 325 19.67 -9.84 18.28
N ALA A 326 20.47 -10.89 18.11
CA ALA A 326 21.68 -10.82 17.28
C ALA A 326 21.34 -10.48 15.82
N LEU A 327 20.27 -11.07 15.29
CA LEU A 327 19.77 -10.76 13.95
C LEU A 327 19.31 -9.30 13.81
N GLN A 328 18.60 -8.79 14.81
CA GLN A 328 18.15 -7.39 14.86
C GLN A 328 19.36 -6.45 14.83
N GLN A 329 20.38 -6.73 15.64
CA GLN A 329 21.62 -5.94 15.68
C GLN A 329 22.36 -5.98 14.33
N HIS A 330 22.47 -7.15 13.70
CA HIS A 330 23.05 -7.28 12.36
C HIS A 330 22.30 -6.44 11.32
N ILE A 331 20.96 -6.43 11.36
CA ILE A 331 20.13 -5.59 10.48
C ILE A 331 20.38 -4.11 10.75
N TYR A 332 20.51 -3.69 12.01
CA TYR A 332 20.81 -2.29 12.34
C TYR A 332 22.17 -1.84 11.84
N GLU A 333 23.18 -2.70 11.91
CA GLU A 333 24.52 -2.42 11.37
C GLU A 333 24.50 -2.36 9.85
N LEU A 334 23.90 -3.37 9.19
CA LEU A 334 23.82 -3.46 7.73
C LEU A 334 23.07 -2.26 7.11
N PHE A 335 22.03 -1.77 7.76
CA PHE A 335 21.23 -0.63 7.27
C PHE A 335 21.71 0.71 7.85
N HIS A 336 22.75 0.72 8.69
CA HIS A 336 23.24 1.89 9.44
C HIS A 336 22.14 2.63 10.21
N MET A 337 21.26 1.89 10.89
CA MET A 337 20.04 2.45 11.50
C MET A 337 20.31 3.32 12.75
N GLN A 338 21.53 3.33 13.29
CA GLN A 338 21.87 3.97 14.58
C GLN A 338 21.49 5.47 14.59
N HIS A 339 21.76 6.20 13.51
CA HIS A 339 21.46 7.63 13.40
C HIS A 339 19.97 7.94 13.12
N LEU A 340 19.14 6.92 12.93
CA LEU A 340 17.70 7.05 12.66
C LEU A 340 16.84 6.78 13.89
N MET A 341 17.39 6.13 14.93
CA MET A 341 16.61 5.60 16.05
C MET A 341 15.76 6.65 16.76
N ASP A 342 16.33 7.84 16.99
CA ASP A 342 15.68 8.93 17.71
C ASP A 342 14.88 9.89 16.80
N LYS A 343 14.86 9.62 15.49
CA LYS A 343 14.07 10.43 14.55
C LYS A 343 12.61 9.99 14.57
N TYR A 344 11.71 10.96 14.45
CA TYR A 344 10.31 10.68 14.16
C TYR A 344 10.16 10.04 12.78
N THR A 345 9.31 9.01 12.69
CA THR A 345 9.06 8.29 11.43
C THR A 345 8.59 9.20 10.29
N ILE A 346 7.85 10.26 10.61
CA ILE A 346 7.36 11.28 9.66
C ILE A 346 8.47 12.18 9.09
N LEU A 347 9.63 12.25 9.74
CA LEU A 347 10.77 13.09 9.32
C LEU A 347 11.78 12.32 8.46
N LEU A 348 11.59 11.01 8.27
CA LEU A 348 12.47 10.20 7.44
C LEU A 348 12.42 10.66 5.98
N SER A 349 13.59 10.74 5.36
CA SER A 349 13.73 10.85 3.91
C SER A 349 13.24 9.59 3.19
N SER A 350 13.08 9.65 1.88
CA SER A 350 12.66 8.50 1.06
C SER A 350 13.60 7.30 1.20
N GLY A 351 14.91 7.54 1.22
CA GLY A 351 15.93 6.51 1.44
C GLY A 351 15.85 5.90 2.84
N GLU A 352 15.78 6.74 3.88
CA GLU A 352 15.67 6.29 5.27
C GLU A 352 14.38 5.51 5.53
N LEU A 353 13.25 5.93 4.95
CA LEU A 353 11.97 5.22 5.05
C LEU A 353 12.04 3.82 4.41
N ARG A 354 12.76 3.67 3.29
CA ARG A 354 12.99 2.36 2.65
C ARG A 354 13.83 1.46 3.54
N LYS A 355 14.94 1.99 4.08
CA LYS A 355 15.81 1.26 5.03
C LYS A 355 14.99 0.79 6.23
N PHE A 356 14.17 1.66 6.80
CA PHE A 356 13.25 1.34 7.90
C PHE A 356 12.24 0.23 7.55
N LYS A 357 11.55 0.33 6.39
CA LYS A 357 10.58 -0.68 5.94
C LYS A 357 11.22 -2.05 5.65
N LEU A 358 12.42 -2.04 5.06
CA LEU A 358 13.17 -3.26 4.79
C LEU A 358 13.64 -3.90 6.11
N ALA A 359 14.25 -3.13 7.01
CA ALA A 359 14.69 -3.60 8.31
C ALA A 359 13.55 -4.23 9.11
N SER A 360 12.41 -3.53 9.23
CA SER A 360 11.21 -4.06 9.93
C SER A 360 10.67 -5.33 9.30
N THR A 361 10.68 -5.46 7.97
CA THR A 361 10.22 -6.67 7.28
C THR A 361 11.16 -7.85 7.50
N LEU A 362 12.46 -7.60 7.54
CA LEU A 362 13.50 -8.64 7.70
C LEU A 362 13.51 -9.28 9.10
N PHE A 363 12.90 -8.66 10.12
CA PHE A 363 12.73 -9.27 11.45
C PHE A 363 11.83 -10.51 11.45
N SER A 364 10.96 -10.61 10.44
CA SER A 364 10.11 -11.78 10.24
C SER A 364 10.81 -12.91 9.49
N GLU A 365 12.09 -12.76 9.11
CA GLU A 365 12.89 -13.76 8.39
C GLU A 365 12.13 -14.45 7.25
N PRO A 366 11.72 -13.70 6.21
CA PRO A 366 11.02 -14.26 5.07
C PRO A 366 11.96 -15.13 4.22
N ARG A 367 11.40 -16.11 3.52
CA ARG A 367 12.09 -16.87 2.47
C ARG A 367 12.01 -16.19 1.11
N VAL A 368 10.95 -15.43 0.86
CA VAL A 368 10.76 -14.65 -0.38
C VAL A 368 10.40 -13.21 -0.01
N LEU A 369 11.20 -12.27 -0.49
CA LEU A 369 10.91 -10.84 -0.38
C LEU A 369 10.57 -10.29 -1.76
N ILE A 370 9.31 -9.88 -1.93
CA ILE A 370 8.83 -9.23 -3.14
C ILE A 370 8.80 -7.72 -2.92
N MET A 371 9.48 -6.95 -3.76
CA MET A 371 9.52 -5.49 -3.67
C MET A 371 8.98 -4.86 -4.96
N ASP A 372 7.96 -4.02 -4.82
CA ASP A 372 7.37 -3.26 -5.92
C ASP A 372 8.01 -1.87 -6.02
N ASN A 373 8.66 -1.60 -7.15
CA ASN A 373 9.33 -0.34 -7.50
C ASN A 373 10.27 0.20 -6.38
N PRO A 374 11.24 -0.60 -5.89
CA PRO A 374 12.10 -0.21 -4.77
C PRO A 374 12.93 1.06 -5.01
N PHE A 375 13.24 1.41 -6.27
CA PHE A 375 14.12 2.54 -6.60
C PHE A 375 13.39 3.85 -6.92
N ILE A 376 12.07 3.87 -6.90
CA ILE A 376 11.27 5.01 -7.38
C ILE A 376 11.45 6.27 -6.52
N GLY A 377 11.62 7.47 -7.09
CA GLY A 377 11.79 8.69 -6.28
C GLY A 377 13.05 8.74 -5.40
N LEU A 378 14.05 7.90 -5.69
CA LEU A 378 15.39 8.02 -5.11
C LEU A 378 16.28 8.85 -6.04
N ASP A 379 17.13 9.67 -5.44
CA ASP A 379 18.27 10.23 -6.15
C ASP A 379 19.29 9.13 -6.51
N ALA A 380 20.21 9.45 -7.42
CA ALA A 380 21.19 8.49 -7.95
C ALA A 380 22.04 7.85 -6.85
N GLU A 381 22.54 8.63 -5.88
CA GLU A 381 23.38 8.15 -4.78
C GLU A 381 22.62 7.15 -3.88
N THR A 382 21.44 7.54 -3.41
CA THR A 382 20.62 6.70 -2.53
C THR A 382 20.16 5.43 -3.25
N ARG A 383 19.92 5.51 -4.55
CA ARG A 383 19.57 4.36 -5.38
C ARG A 383 20.70 3.35 -5.46
N ASP A 384 21.94 3.80 -5.65
CA ASP A 384 23.09 2.91 -5.73
C ASP A 384 23.39 2.28 -4.36
N GLN A 385 23.29 3.05 -3.26
CA GLN A 385 23.35 2.50 -1.90
C GLN A 385 22.30 1.39 -1.68
N LEU A 386 21.07 1.57 -2.18
CA LEU A 386 20.04 0.54 -2.07
C LEU A 386 20.34 -0.70 -2.91
N LYS A 387 20.91 -0.56 -4.11
CA LYS A 387 21.32 -1.71 -4.93
C LYS A 387 22.38 -2.54 -4.22
N GLU A 388 23.40 -1.90 -3.66
CA GLU A 388 24.46 -2.56 -2.89
C GLU A 388 23.89 -3.30 -1.68
N LEU A 389 23.00 -2.64 -0.94
CA LEU A 389 22.32 -3.25 0.21
C LEU A 389 21.52 -4.51 -0.18
N LEU A 390 20.76 -4.45 -1.28
CA LEU A 390 20.00 -5.61 -1.77
C LEU A 390 20.91 -6.75 -2.25
N LYS A 391 22.07 -6.42 -2.82
CA LYS A 391 23.10 -7.38 -3.24
C LYS A 391 23.75 -8.06 -2.03
N THR A 392 24.02 -7.33 -0.96
CA THR A 392 24.50 -7.94 0.29
C THR A 392 23.44 -8.87 0.88
N LEU A 393 22.18 -8.43 0.94
CA LEU A 393 21.06 -9.26 1.43
C LEU A 393 20.81 -10.53 0.62
N SER A 394 21.02 -10.49 -0.70
CA SER A 394 20.84 -11.66 -1.57
C SER A 394 21.91 -12.75 -1.33
N SER A 395 23.06 -12.39 -0.78
CA SER A 395 24.19 -13.30 -0.55
C SER A 395 24.31 -13.80 0.89
N GLU A 396 23.90 -13.02 1.89
CA GLU A 396 24.07 -13.36 3.30
C GLU A 396 23.02 -14.34 3.84
N ARG A 397 21.87 -14.47 3.17
CA ARG A 397 20.75 -15.27 3.66
C ARG A 397 20.20 -16.20 2.59
N ALA A 398 19.53 -17.26 3.03
CA ALA A 398 18.62 -18.01 2.18
C ALA A 398 17.36 -17.15 1.96
N LEU A 399 17.49 -16.03 1.24
CA LEU A 399 16.41 -15.11 0.91
C LEU A 399 16.31 -15.00 -0.60
N GLN A 400 15.18 -15.44 -1.16
CA GLN A 400 14.85 -15.16 -2.55
C GLN A 400 14.30 -13.74 -2.67
N ILE A 401 14.79 -12.98 -3.65
CA ILE A 401 14.36 -11.61 -3.90
C ILE A 401 13.65 -11.55 -5.25
N ILE A 402 12.43 -11.01 -5.26
CA ILE A 402 11.67 -10.73 -6.47
C ILE A 402 11.45 -9.21 -6.57
N LEU A 403 11.98 -8.58 -7.61
CA LEU A 403 11.82 -7.14 -7.84
C LEU A 403 10.81 -6.89 -8.94
N VAL A 404 9.76 -6.12 -8.66
CA VAL A 404 8.85 -5.61 -9.70
C VAL A 404 9.37 -4.24 -10.12
N LEU A 405 9.81 -4.13 -11.37
CA LEU A 405 10.43 -2.92 -11.89
C LEU A 405 9.63 -2.39 -13.08
N SER A 406 9.38 -1.08 -13.07
CA SER A 406 8.78 -0.39 -14.22
C SER A 406 9.84 -0.06 -15.29
N LYS A 407 11.08 0.17 -14.87
CA LYS A 407 12.23 0.44 -15.75
C LYS A 407 13.18 -0.76 -15.75
N SER A 408 13.41 -1.31 -16.92
CA SER A 408 14.33 -2.46 -17.10
C SER A 408 15.81 -2.08 -16.99
N ASP A 409 16.18 -0.80 -17.11
CA ASP A 409 17.56 -0.37 -16.86
C ASP A 409 17.87 -0.33 -15.35
N ASP A 410 16.85 -0.51 -14.50
CA ASP A 410 17.00 -0.50 -13.06
C ASP A 410 17.20 -1.90 -12.48
N ILE A 411 17.28 -2.94 -13.33
CA ILE A 411 17.55 -4.31 -12.92
C ILE A 411 18.96 -4.38 -12.29
N PRO A 412 19.09 -4.71 -11.00
CA PRO A 412 20.39 -4.88 -10.37
C PRO A 412 21.15 -6.09 -10.92
N ASP A 413 22.47 -6.05 -10.83
CA ASP A 413 23.39 -7.09 -11.33
C ASP A 413 23.25 -8.44 -10.61
N PHE A 414 22.77 -8.47 -9.36
CA PHE A 414 22.52 -9.71 -8.61
C PHE A 414 21.29 -10.48 -9.10
N ILE A 415 20.45 -9.90 -9.97
CA ILE A 415 19.28 -10.58 -10.53
C ILE A 415 19.75 -11.67 -11.49
N THR A 416 19.26 -12.88 -11.27
CA THR A 416 19.62 -14.06 -12.07
C THR A 416 18.70 -14.24 -13.28
N HIS A 417 17.41 -13.99 -13.09
CA HIS A 417 16.36 -14.30 -14.07
C HIS A 417 15.38 -13.14 -14.20
N VAL A 418 14.74 -13.06 -15.37
CA VAL A 418 13.76 -12.04 -15.70
C VAL A 418 12.48 -12.71 -16.18
N VAL A 419 11.34 -12.19 -15.72
CA VAL A 419 10.01 -12.55 -16.21
C VAL A 419 9.37 -11.29 -16.75
N GLU A 420 9.13 -11.27 -18.06
CA GLU A 420 8.42 -10.16 -18.69
C GLU A 420 6.91 -10.41 -18.67
N VAL A 421 6.14 -9.39 -18.29
CA VAL A 421 4.68 -9.42 -18.26
C VAL A 421 4.15 -8.32 -19.16
N LYS A 422 3.53 -8.71 -20.27
CA LYS A 422 3.04 -7.81 -21.32
C LYS A 422 1.67 -8.28 -21.81
N ASP A 423 0.76 -7.34 -22.09
CA ASP A 423 -0.58 -7.61 -22.60
C ASP A 423 -1.36 -8.66 -21.79
N MET A 424 -1.23 -8.60 -20.46
CA MET A 424 -1.83 -9.55 -19.51
C MET A 424 -1.32 -10.99 -19.67
N LYS A 425 -0.15 -11.20 -20.30
CA LYS A 425 0.51 -12.50 -20.44
C LYS A 425 1.80 -12.52 -19.65
N VAL A 426 2.06 -13.63 -18.97
CA VAL A 426 3.33 -13.90 -18.29
C VAL A 426 4.20 -14.66 -19.27
N LEU A 427 5.27 -14.04 -19.76
CA LEU A 427 6.21 -14.67 -20.68
C LEU A 427 7.12 -15.67 -19.95
N PRO A 428 7.74 -16.62 -20.66
CA PRO A 428 8.65 -17.57 -20.07
C PRO A 428 9.79 -16.88 -19.30
N LYS A 429 10.14 -17.43 -18.13
CA LYS A 429 11.31 -17.02 -17.36
C LYS A 429 12.58 -17.27 -18.18
N VAL A 430 13.40 -16.24 -18.35
CA VAL A 430 14.70 -16.30 -19.04
C VAL A 430 15.81 -15.82 -18.12
N THR A 431 17.06 -16.09 -18.45
CA THR A 431 18.20 -15.54 -17.71
C THR A 431 18.34 -14.04 -17.96
N LEU A 432 19.00 -13.32 -17.05
CA LEU A 432 19.26 -11.88 -17.24
C LEU A 432 20.06 -11.62 -18.53
N ALA A 433 21.06 -12.46 -18.84
CA ALA A 433 21.87 -12.32 -20.04
C ALA A 433 21.05 -12.49 -21.32
N GLU A 434 20.17 -13.50 -21.38
CA GLU A 434 19.27 -13.70 -22.51
C GLU A 434 18.28 -12.55 -22.66
N TYR A 435 17.71 -12.05 -21.56
CA TYR A 435 16.81 -10.91 -21.58
C TYR A 435 17.49 -9.66 -22.13
N LEU A 436 18.69 -9.34 -21.66
CA LEU A 436 19.44 -8.17 -22.13
C LEU A 436 19.86 -8.29 -23.60
N ALA A 437 20.17 -9.51 -24.07
CA ALA A 437 20.54 -9.76 -25.47
C ALA A 437 19.34 -9.72 -26.43
N GLY A 438 18.17 -10.18 -25.99
CA GLY A 438 16.94 -10.24 -26.78
C GLY A 438 16.05 -8.99 -26.65
N ARG A 439 16.44 -8.01 -25.84
CA ARG A 439 15.63 -6.83 -25.55
C ARG A 439 15.46 -5.96 -26.80
N GLU A 440 14.21 -5.72 -27.18
CA GLU A 440 13.88 -4.71 -28.19
C GLU A 440 14.34 -3.32 -27.70
N SER A 441 15.06 -2.60 -28.55
CA SER A 441 15.41 -1.22 -28.26
C SER A 441 14.13 -0.38 -28.28
N VAL A 442 14.00 0.48 -27.28
CA VAL A 442 12.92 1.48 -27.30
C VAL A 442 13.22 2.42 -28.47
N PRO A 443 12.27 2.65 -29.38
CA PRO A 443 12.51 3.51 -30.52
C PRO A 443 12.89 4.91 -30.04
N ALA A 444 13.74 5.59 -30.81
CA ALA A 444 14.20 6.94 -30.47
C ALA A 444 13.06 7.95 -30.40
N HIS A 445 11.93 7.66 -31.05
CA HIS A 445 10.70 8.45 -31.04
C HIS A 445 9.51 7.47 -31.04
N VAL A 446 8.55 7.69 -30.13
CA VAL A 446 7.35 6.87 -29.93
C VAL A 446 6.10 7.60 -30.41
N LEU A 447 6.06 8.93 -30.28
CA LEU A 447 4.94 9.73 -30.77
C LEU A 447 4.86 9.63 -32.30
N SER A 448 3.65 9.52 -32.85
CA SER A 448 3.48 9.48 -34.31
C SER A 448 3.61 10.89 -34.90
N PRO A 449 4.22 11.06 -36.08
CA PRO A 449 4.39 12.38 -36.71
C PRO A 449 3.07 13.16 -36.86
N GLU A 450 1.95 12.46 -37.08
CA GLU A 450 0.62 13.09 -37.20
C GLU A 450 0.16 13.72 -35.89
N LEU A 451 0.42 13.06 -34.75
CA LEU A 451 0.07 13.57 -33.43
C LEU A 451 1.05 14.66 -32.99
N GLU A 452 2.33 14.52 -33.32
CA GLU A 452 3.34 15.54 -33.09
C GLU A 452 2.96 16.85 -33.82
N GLN A 453 2.62 16.77 -35.11
CA GLN A 453 2.17 17.91 -35.88
C GLN A 453 0.85 18.47 -35.34
N ALA A 454 -0.09 17.61 -34.93
CA ALA A 454 -1.35 18.05 -34.33
C ALA A 454 -1.19 18.77 -32.99
N ILE A 455 -0.10 18.52 -32.23
CA ILE A 455 0.25 19.30 -31.04
C ILE A 455 0.74 20.68 -31.46
N VAL A 456 1.64 20.74 -32.45
CA VAL A 456 2.23 22.00 -32.94
C VAL A 456 1.17 22.92 -33.55
N ASP A 457 0.23 22.35 -34.30
CA ASP A 457 -0.84 23.07 -35.02
C ASP A 457 -2.06 23.40 -34.12
N GLN A 458 -1.99 23.14 -32.81
CA GLN A 458 -3.05 23.54 -31.90
C GLN A 458 -3.31 25.05 -31.98
N PRO A 459 -4.58 25.47 -32.04
CA PRO A 459 -4.93 26.88 -32.16
C PRO A 459 -4.44 27.64 -30.92
N TYR A 460 -3.78 28.76 -31.17
CA TYR A 460 -3.43 29.71 -30.13
C TYR A 460 -4.69 30.48 -29.70
N SER A 461 -4.84 30.72 -28.39
CA SER A 461 -5.95 31.53 -27.89
C SER A 461 -5.61 33.02 -28.05
N ASP A 462 -6.58 33.86 -28.43
CA ASP A 462 -6.42 35.32 -28.54
C ASP A 462 -6.07 36.03 -27.20
N ARG A 463 -5.90 35.28 -26.11
CA ARG A 463 -5.53 35.77 -24.77
C ARG A 463 -4.10 35.39 -24.38
N GLU A 464 -3.19 35.23 -25.35
CA GLU A 464 -1.78 35.05 -25.02
C GLU A 464 -1.27 36.25 -24.23
N TYR A 465 -0.87 36.01 -23.00
CA TYR A 465 -0.17 36.99 -22.20
C TYR A 465 1.26 37.07 -22.76
N HIS A 466 1.58 38.16 -23.45
CA HIS A 466 2.95 38.45 -23.89
C HIS A 466 3.79 38.91 -22.69
N THR A 467 4.04 38.03 -21.74
CA THR A 467 4.93 38.32 -20.62
C THR A 467 6.37 38.16 -21.03
N GLN A 468 7.25 39.04 -20.56
CA GLN A 468 8.69 38.86 -20.70
C GLN A 468 9.26 37.97 -19.59
N GLU A 469 8.97 38.31 -18.34
CA GLU A 469 9.44 37.58 -17.15
C GLU A 469 8.29 36.68 -16.64
N VAL A 470 8.44 35.37 -16.82
CA VAL A 470 7.45 34.39 -16.35
C VAL A 470 7.59 34.16 -14.85
N VAL A 471 8.82 34.06 -14.36
CA VAL A 471 9.13 33.98 -12.93
C VAL A 471 10.29 34.91 -12.65
N LYS A 472 10.21 35.71 -11.59
CA LYS A 472 11.33 36.49 -11.07
C LYS A 472 11.31 36.47 -9.56
N MET A 473 12.45 36.11 -9.00
CA MET A 473 12.71 36.00 -7.58
C MET A 473 13.93 36.86 -7.27
N ASN A 474 13.78 37.78 -6.32
CA ASN A 474 14.85 38.66 -5.87
C ASN A 474 15.12 38.40 -4.38
N LYS A 475 16.29 37.85 -4.08
CA LYS A 475 16.74 37.48 -2.73
C LYS A 475 15.66 36.79 -1.90
N VAL A 476 14.99 35.82 -2.50
CA VAL A 476 13.90 35.12 -1.84
C VAL A 476 14.46 34.26 -0.70
N ARG A 477 13.97 34.53 0.51
CA ARG A 477 14.30 33.77 1.71
C ARG A 477 13.05 33.12 2.28
N ILE A 478 13.10 31.80 2.48
CA ILE A 478 12.02 31.00 3.08
C ILE A 478 12.55 30.32 4.32
N GLN A 479 11.85 30.54 5.43
CA GLN A 479 12.21 30.02 6.74
C GLN A 479 10.97 29.43 7.43
N TYR A 480 11.13 28.24 8.01
CA TYR A 480 10.12 27.59 8.85
C TYR A 480 10.74 27.34 10.23
N GLY A 481 10.25 28.05 11.25
CA GLY A 481 10.88 28.03 12.57
C GLY A 481 12.34 28.50 12.50
N GLU A 482 13.27 27.67 12.96
CA GLU A 482 14.72 27.95 12.91
C GLU A 482 15.40 27.49 11.61
N ARG A 483 14.69 26.72 10.77
CA ARG A 483 15.28 26.12 9.58
C ARG A 483 15.06 27.02 8.36
N ILE A 484 16.17 27.46 7.77
CA ILE A 484 16.17 28.16 6.48
C ILE A 484 16.15 27.11 5.37
N ILE A 485 15.18 27.22 4.46
CA ILE A 485 15.02 26.32 3.30
C ILE A 485 15.62 26.94 2.05
N LEU A 486 15.30 28.22 1.80
CA LEU A 486 15.87 29.04 0.72
C LEU A 486 16.48 30.27 1.37
N ASN A 487 17.70 30.63 0.97
CA ASN A 487 18.42 31.79 1.49
C ASN A 487 18.90 32.64 0.33
N ASP A 488 18.40 33.89 0.24
CA ASP A 488 18.76 34.88 -0.77
C ASP A 488 18.80 34.32 -2.21
N LEU A 489 17.73 33.61 -2.61
CA LEU A 489 17.63 33.05 -3.96
C LEU A 489 17.24 34.12 -4.99
N ASP A 490 18.13 34.37 -5.93
CA ASP A 490 17.87 35.16 -7.14
C ASP A 490 17.66 34.24 -8.35
N TRP A 491 16.49 34.32 -8.97
CA TRP A 491 16.18 33.49 -10.15
C TRP A 491 15.15 34.17 -11.05
N THR A 492 15.48 34.30 -12.33
CA THR A 492 14.59 34.81 -13.37
C THR A 492 14.44 33.77 -14.46
N VAL A 493 13.18 33.51 -14.85
CA VAL A 493 12.80 32.64 -15.95
C VAL A 493 12.07 33.49 -16.99
N MET A 494 12.65 33.58 -18.18
CA MET A 494 12.08 34.32 -19.29
C MET A 494 11.05 33.48 -20.06
N ASN A 495 10.18 34.17 -20.79
CA ASN A 495 9.24 33.52 -21.68
C ASN A 495 9.95 32.66 -22.75
N GLY A 496 9.50 31.42 -22.89
CA GLY A 496 10.07 30.44 -23.80
C GLY A 496 11.30 29.71 -23.27
N GLU A 497 11.79 29.97 -22.06
CA GLU A 497 12.91 29.19 -21.49
C GLU A 497 12.46 27.82 -20.96
N ARG A 498 13.36 26.83 -21.01
CA ARG A 498 13.12 25.45 -20.55
C ARG A 498 14.19 25.06 -19.54
N TRP A 499 13.82 25.16 -18.28
CA TRP A 499 14.71 24.95 -17.14
C TRP A 499 14.65 23.52 -16.60
N ALA A 500 15.82 22.95 -16.35
CA ALA A 500 15.99 21.79 -15.49
C ALA A 500 16.35 22.23 -14.06
N LEU A 501 15.48 21.91 -13.09
CA LEU A 501 15.72 22.14 -11.66
C LEU A 501 16.21 20.84 -11.02
N SER A 502 17.49 20.81 -10.65
CA SER A 502 18.16 19.66 -10.03
C SER A 502 18.60 19.99 -8.60
N GLY A 503 18.89 18.97 -7.80
CA GLY A 503 19.40 19.15 -6.43
C GLY A 503 19.18 17.92 -5.56
N GLN A 504 19.90 17.83 -4.44
CA GLN A 504 19.76 16.74 -3.48
C GLN A 504 18.35 16.67 -2.88
N ASN A 505 17.98 15.51 -2.33
CA ASN A 505 16.75 15.38 -1.56
C ASN A 505 16.77 16.30 -0.33
N GLY A 506 15.69 17.06 -0.13
CA GLY A 506 15.61 18.06 0.94
C GLY A 506 16.29 19.40 0.67
N ALA A 507 16.79 19.65 -0.54
CA ALA A 507 17.38 20.94 -0.94
C ALA A 507 16.36 22.09 -1.17
N GLY A 508 15.06 21.83 -1.02
CA GLY A 508 14.01 22.86 -1.18
C GLY A 508 13.37 22.95 -2.57
N LYS A 509 13.60 21.98 -3.47
CA LYS A 509 13.01 21.96 -4.84
C LYS A 509 11.49 22.13 -4.85
N SER A 510 10.77 21.31 -4.08
CA SER A 510 9.31 21.40 -3.99
C SER A 510 8.84 22.70 -3.33
N THR A 511 9.63 23.24 -2.37
CA THR A 511 9.36 24.56 -1.77
C THR A 511 9.48 25.67 -2.82
N LEU A 512 10.52 25.62 -3.66
CA LEU A 512 10.70 26.55 -4.77
C LEU A 512 9.51 26.49 -5.75
N LEU A 513 9.11 25.28 -6.16
CA LEU A 513 7.94 25.11 -7.04
C LEU A 513 6.64 25.59 -6.38
N SER A 514 6.46 25.39 -5.07
CA SER A 514 5.26 25.87 -4.34
C SER A 514 5.15 27.40 -4.31
N LEU A 515 6.29 28.12 -4.37
CA LEU A 515 6.30 29.57 -4.51
C LEU A 515 5.85 30.00 -5.92
N VAL A 516 6.33 29.31 -6.96
CA VAL A 516 5.94 29.57 -8.35
C VAL A 516 4.46 29.25 -8.58
N CYS A 517 3.93 28.18 -7.97
CA CYS A 517 2.51 27.81 -8.05
C CYS A 517 1.58 28.68 -7.19
N ALA A 518 2.10 29.68 -6.46
CA ALA A 518 1.38 30.53 -5.52
C ALA A 518 0.66 29.77 -4.37
N ASP A 519 1.11 28.55 -4.05
CA ASP A 519 0.55 27.71 -2.98
C ASP A 519 1.12 28.04 -1.60
N ASN A 520 2.34 28.59 -1.55
CA ASN A 520 3.01 28.94 -0.29
C ASN A 520 2.62 30.35 0.19
N PRO A 521 2.00 30.51 1.38
CA PRO A 521 1.62 31.82 1.93
C PRO A 521 2.80 32.78 2.16
N GLN A 522 4.02 32.27 2.40
CA GLN A 522 5.20 33.14 2.54
C GLN A 522 5.55 33.86 1.22
N SER A 523 5.00 33.43 0.08
CA SER A 523 5.18 34.13 -1.20
C SER A 523 4.71 35.59 -1.18
N TYR A 524 3.75 35.95 -0.32
CA TYR A 524 3.30 37.34 -0.16
C TYR A 524 4.30 38.23 0.60
N ALA A 525 5.25 37.62 1.31
CA ALA A 525 6.29 38.33 2.07
C ALA A 525 7.63 38.40 1.31
N CYS A 526 7.70 37.81 0.11
CA CYS A 526 8.91 37.75 -0.71
C CYS A 526 8.76 38.61 -1.97
N ASP A 527 9.88 39.13 -2.47
CA ASP A 527 9.92 39.85 -3.76
C ASP A 527 9.89 38.82 -4.91
N ILE A 528 8.67 38.41 -5.25
CA ILE A 528 8.36 37.46 -6.32
C ILE A 528 7.43 38.14 -7.33
N THR A 529 7.79 38.06 -8.60
CA THR A 529 6.96 38.49 -9.73
C THR A 529 6.65 37.26 -10.59
N LEU A 530 5.38 37.06 -10.91
CA LEU A 530 4.91 35.97 -11.77
C LEU A 530 4.16 36.58 -12.96
N PHE A 531 4.52 36.17 -14.18
CA PHE A 531 3.89 36.67 -15.41
C PHE A 531 3.89 38.21 -15.49
N ASP A 532 5.04 38.83 -15.26
CA ASP A 532 5.26 40.29 -15.13
C ASP A 532 4.43 41.02 -14.04
N ASN A 533 3.68 40.28 -13.20
CA ASN A 533 2.87 40.85 -12.14
C ASN A 533 3.49 40.57 -10.76
N PRO A 534 3.80 41.60 -9.96
CA PRO A 534 4.28 41.41 -8.59
C PRO A 534 3.26 40.68 -7.74
N ARG A 535 3.72 39.75 -6.90
CA ARG A 535 2.83 39.02 -5.98
C ARG A 535 2.14 39.98 -5.00
N GLY A 536 0.84 39.80 -4.82
CA GLY A 536 0.04 40.61 -3.89
C GLY A 536 -0.45 41.95 -4.47
N SER A 537 -0.40 42.10 -5.80
CA SER A 537 -0.93 43.28 -6.51
C SER A 537 -2.46 43.30 -6.63
N GLY A 538 -3.13 42.22 -6.25
CA GLY A 538 -4.59 42.04 -6.27
C GLY A 538 -5.07 40.85 -7.12
N GLU A 539 -4.13 40.13 -7.75
CA GLU A 539 -4.41 38.91 -8.50
C GLU A 539 -4.89 37.77 -7.59
N SER A 540 -5.89 36.99 -8.03
CA SER A 540 -6.28 35.80 -7.29
C SER A 540 -5.32 34.65 -7.59
N ILE A 541 -5.22 33.70 -6.65
CA ILE A 541 -4.45 32.45 -6.85
C ILE A 541 -4.95 31.71 -8.11
N TRP A 542 -6.25 31.79 -8.39
CA TRP A 542 -6.86 31.16 -9.56
C TRP A 542 -6.45 31.82 -10.88
N ASP A 543 -6.25 33.15 -10.88
CA ASP A 543 -5.76 33.87 -12.06
C ASP A 543 -4.36 33.40 -12.43
N ILE A 544 -3.46 33.24 -11.44
CA ILE A 544 -2.10 32.71 -11.66
C ILE A 544 -2.16 31.26 -12.14
N LYS A 545 -2.93 30.40 -11.44
CA LYS A 545 -3.00 28.97 -11.73
C LYS A 545 -3.53 28.68 -13.13
N LYS A 546 -4.38 29.55 -13.67
CA LYS A 546 -4.90 29.44 -15.04
C LYS A 546 -3.78 29.31 -16.08
N HIS A 547 -2.65 29.99 -15.88
CA HIS A 547 -1.50 29.99 -16.79
C HIS A 547 -0.51 28.85 -16.54
N ILE A 548 -0.64 28.11 -15.42
CA ILE A 548 0.33 27.12 -14.96
C ILE A 548 -0.19 25.69 -15.09
N GLY A 549 0.36 24.88 -15.98
CA GLY A 549 0.15 23.43 -15.98
C GLY A 549 1.08 22.78 -14.95
N TYR A 550 0.52 22.16 -13.91
CA TYR A 550 1.32 21.58 -12.82
C TYR A 550 1.05 20.08 -12.66
N VAL A 551 2.14 19.29 -12.62
CA VAL A 551 2.13 17.88 -12.23
C VAL A 551 3.18 17.64 -11.17
N SER A 552 2.79 17.01 -10.08
CA SER A 552 3.71 16.55 -9.04
C SER A 552 3.26 15.23 -8.42
N PRO A 553 4.18 14.50 -7.75
CA PRO A 553 3.81 13.32 -6.97
C PRO A 553 2.79 13.64 -5.86
N GLU A 554 2.81 14.86 -5.32
CA GLU A 554 1.86 15.32 -4.31
C GLU A 554 0.44 15.49 -4.88
N LEU A 555 0.33 16.09 -6.07
CA LEU A 555 -0.95 16.21 -6.77
C LEU A 555 -1.57 14.84 -7.01
N HIS A 556 -0.77 13.85 -7.44
CA HIS A 556 -1.23 12.47 -7.64
C HIS A 556 -1.88 11.89 -6.36
N ARG A 557 -1.28 12.17 -5.19
CA ARG A 557 -1.81 11.71 -3.89
C ARG A 557 -3.15 12.33 -3.50
N SER A 558 -3.42 13.56 -3.92
CA SER A 558 -4.64 14.28 -3.55
C SER A 558 -5.91 13.68 -4.17
N TYR A 559 -5.78 12.91 -5.26
CA TYR A 559 -6.90 12.24 -5.92
C TYR A 559 -7.32 10.97 -5.19
N GLN A 560 -8.26 11.11 -4.26
CA GLN A 560 -8.79 10.00 -3.45
C GLN A 560 -10.15 9.48 -3.93
N ARG A 561 -10.74 10.10 -4.96
CA ARG A 561 -12.05 9.70 -5.52
C ARG A 561 -11.87 8.90 -6.80
N ASP A 562 -12.58 7.78 -6.90
CA ASP A 562 -12.63 7.00 -8.14
C ASP A 562 -13.52 7.72 -9.17
N LEU A 563 -12.92 8.64 -9.92
CA LEU A 563 -13.55 9.37 -11.02
C LEU A 563 -13.08 8.79 -12.36
N PRO A 564 -13.92 8.82 -13.41
CA PRO A 564 -13.48 8.52 -14.77
C PRO A 564 -12.25 9.34 -15.17
N ALA A 565 -11.28 8.70 -15.84
CA ALA A 565 -10.03 9.33 -16.26
C ALA A 565 -10.27 10.63 -17.05
N ILE A 566 -11.22 10.63 -17.98
CA ILE A 566 -11.55 11.80 -18.79
C ILE A 566 -12.04 12.99 -17.96
N ARG A 567 -12.73 12.74 -16.83
CA ARG A 567 -13.18 13.79 -15.92
C ARG A 567 -12.02 14.41 -15.14
N ILE A 568 -10.97 13.64 -14.87
CA ILE A 568 -9.75 14.16 -14.25
C ILE A 568 -9.00 15.04 -15.25
N VAL A 569 -8.89 14.62 -16.50
CA VAL A 569 -8.34 15.47 -17.56
C VAL A 569 -9.15 16.77 -17.68
N ALA A 570 -10.48 16.67 -17.79
CA ALA A 570 -11.36 17.83 -17.88
C ALA A 570 -11.27 18.79 -16.68
N SER A 571 -10.95 18.28 -15.47
CA SER A 571 -10.72 19.13 -14.30
C SER A 571 -9.53 20.09 -14.47
N GLY A 572 -8.58 19.77 -15.35
CA GLY A 572 -7.45 20.64 -15.70
C GLY A 572 -7.87 21.91 -16.42
N LEU A 573 -8.98 21.91 -17.16
CA LEU A 573 -9.48 23.09 -17.88
C LEU A 573 -10.00 24.20 -16.96
N MET A 574 -10.47 23.83 -15.76
CA MET A 574 -11.16 24.74 -14.83
C MET A 574 -10.40 24.95 -13.51
N ASP A 575 -9.22 24.34 -13.35
CA ASP A 575 -8.40 24.28 -12.13
C ASP A 575 -9.17 23.91 -10.83
N SER A 576 -10.38 23.37 -10.93
CA SER A 576 -11.23 22.97 -9.81
C SER A 576 -11.09 21.48 -9.48
N VAL A 577 -10.82 21.14 -8.21
CA VAL A 577 -10.91 19.78 -7.68
C VAL A 577 -12.40 19.40 -7.53
N GLY A 578 -13.03 19.00 -8.63
CA GLY A 578 -14.44 18.61 -8.69
C GLY A 578 -15.22 19.42 -9.73
N LEU A 579 -15.89 18.70 -10.63
CA LEU A 579 -16.73 19.26 -11.69
C LEU A 579 -18.01 19.87 -11.09
N TYR A 580 -17.98 21.13 -10.68
CA TYR A 580 -19.20 21.90 -10.37
C TYR A 580 -19.86 22.49 -11.62
N VAL A 581 -19.18 22.45 -12.77
CA VAL A 581 -19.68 22.87 -14.08
C VAL A 581 -19.53 21.69 -15.06
N LYS A 582 -20.59 21.37 -15.82
CA LYS A 582 -20.52 20.36 -16.87
C LYS A 582 -19.65 20.88 -18.02
N PRO A 583 -18.57 20.19 -18.42
CA PRO A 583 -17.77 20.58 -19.58
C PRO A 583 -18.63 20.60 -20.86
N LYS A 584 -18.32 21.50 -21.80
CA LYS A 584 -18.94 21.48 -23.14
C LYS A 584 -18.39 20.31 -23.96
N GLU A 585 -19.09 19.89 -25.03
CA GLU A 585 -18.56 18.84 -25.92
C GLU A 585 -17.20 19.21 -26.53
N GLU A 586 -16.99 20.47 -26.90
CA GLU A 586 -15.69 20.97 -27.38
C GLU A 586 -14.55 20.79 -26.35
N ASP A 587 -14.85 20.96 -25.06
CA ASP A 587 -13.87 20.75 -23.98
C ASP A 587 -13.53 19.26 -23.82
N MET A 588 -14.53 18.40 -24.02
CA MET A 588 -14.37 16.95 -23.95
C MET A 588 -13.54 16.43 -25.13
N ASP A 589 -13.68 17.02 -26.33
CA ASP A 589 -12.86 16.66 -27.49
C ASP A 589 -11.39 17.02 -27.28
N LYS A 590 -11.08 18.17 -26.65
CA LYS A 590 -9.71 18.49 -26.22
C LYS A 590 -9.18 17.47 -25.21
N CYS A 591 -10.01 17.03 -24.27
CA CYS A 591 -9.63 16.00 -23.30
C CYS A 591 -9.31 14.67 -24.01
N ARG A 592 -10.17 14.23 -24.95
CA ARG A 592 -9.95 13.02 -25.76
C ARG A 592 -8.68 13.12 -26.60
N PHE A 593 -8.42 14.28 -27.21
CA PHE A 593 -7.19 14.54 -27.95
C PHE A 593 -5.95 14.32 -27.07
N TRP A 594 -5.89 14.95 -25.89
CA TRP A 594 -4.74 14.79 -25.00
C TRP A 594 -4.64 13.38 -24.42
N MET A 595 -5.76 12.72 -24.10
CA MET A 595 -5.75 11.31 -23.72
C MET A 595 -5.17 10.43 -24.83
N LYS A 596 -5.53 10.67 -26.09
CA LYS A 596 -4.97 9.97 -27.24
C LYS A 596 -3.47 10.21 -27.42
N VAL A 597 -3.02 11.46 -27.29
CA VAL A 597 -1.60 11.84 -27.35
C VAL A 597 -0.76 11.08 -26.31
N PHE A 598 -1.29 10.89 -25.10
CA PHE A 598 -0.63 10.13 -24.04
C PHE A 598 -0.90 8.61 -24.11
N GLY A 599 -1.53 8.10 -25.17
CA GLY A 599 -1.76 6.66 -25.36
C GLY A 599 -2.82 6.05 -24.44
N LEU A 600 -3.78 6.86 -23.97
CA LEU A 600 -4.85 6.47 -23.04
C LEU A 600 -6.21 6.24 -23.74
N GLU A 601 -6.20 6.00 -25.05
CA GLU A 601 -7.40 5.73 -25.84
C GLU A 601 -8.11 4.46 -25.33
N GLY A 602 -9.42 4.54 -25.09
CA GLY A 602 -10.23 3.45 -24.52
C GLY A 602 -10.22 3.36 -22.99
N LEU A 603 -9.49 4.24 -22.30
CA LEU A 603 -9.45 4.32 -20.82
C LEU A 603 -10.25 5.50 -20.24
N GLU A 604 -10.99 6.23 -21.07
CA GLU A 604 -11.69 7.48 -20.74
C GLU A 604 -12.67 7.31 -19.58
N ASP A 605 -13.49 6.27 -19.63
CA ASP A 605 -14.54 5.98 -18.65
C ASP A 605 -14.06 5.12 -17.48
N ARG A 606 -12.81 4.64 -17.52
CA ARG A 606 -12.24 3.82 -16.46
C ARG A 606 -11.98 4.67 -15.22
N GLY A 607 -12.36 4.14 -14.06
CA GLY A 607 -12.10 4.78 -12.77
C GLY A 607 -10.60 4.94 -12.54
N PHE A 608 -10.18 6.14 -12.13
CA PHE A 608 -8.78 6.49 -11.92
C PHE A 608 -8.08 5.57 -10.93
N LEU A 609 -8.74 5.14 -9.86
CA LEU A 609 -8.13 4.24 -8.87
C LEU A 609 -7.96 2.81 -9.39
N LYS A 610 -8.60 2.46 -10.52
CA LYS A 610 -8.48 1.16 -11.19
C LYS A 610 -7.44 1.15 -12.30
N LEU A 611 -6.87 2.30 -12.65
CA LEU A 611 -5.74 2.42 -13.55
C LEU A 611 -4.45 2.03 -12.82
N SER A 612 -3.46 1.54 -13.57
CA SER A 612 -2.11 1.34 -13.05
C SER A 612 -1.46 2.68 -12.68
N SER A 613 -0.48 2.66 -11.78
CA SER A 613 0.21 3.89 -11.33
C SER A 613 0.77 4.72 -12.49
N GLY A 614 1.30 4.06 -13.53
CA GLY A 614 1.80 4.75 -14.72
C GLY A 614 0.68 5.34 -15.59
N GLU A 615 -0.43 4.64 -15.78
CA GLU A 615 -1.60 5.19 -16.49
C GLU A 615 -2.20 6.38 -15.73
N GLN A 616 -2.28 6.30 -14.39
CA GLN A 616 -2.68 7.44 -13.56
C GLN A 616 -1.76 8.65 -13.77
N ARG A 617 -0.44 8.42 -13.84
CA ARG A 617 0.56 9.46 -14.12
C ARG A 617 0.34 10.11 -15.49
N LEU A 618 0.09 9.31 -16.52
CA LEU A 618 -0.21 9.79 -17.87
C LEU A 618 -1.51 10.62 -17.91
N VAL A 619 -2.54 10.23 -17.14
CA VAL A 619 -3.79 11.01 -17.01
C VAL A 619 -3.52 12.38 -16.38
N LEU A 620 -2.67 12.44 -15.34
CA LEU A 620 -2.31 13.70 -14.69
C LEU A 620 -1.44 14.59 -15.59
N LEU A 621 -0.58 13.98 -16.41
CA LEU A 621 0.12 14.69 -17.48
C LEU A 621 -0.89 15.26 -18.48
N ALA A 622 -1.77 14.45 -19.06
CA ALA A 622 -2.82 14.93 -19.96
C ALA A 622 -3.64 16.09 -19.37
N ARG A 623 -3.99 16.02 -18.07
CA ARG A 623 -4.64 17.10 -17.32
C ARG A 623 -3.83 18.41 -17.31
N ALA A 624 -2.51 18.36 -17.19
CA ALA A 624 -1.69 19.58 -17.18
C ALA A 624 -1.59 20.22 -18.57
N PHE A 625 -1.56 19.41 -19.63
CA PHE A 625 -1.46 19.88 -21.01
C PHE A 625 -2.79 20.35 -21.60
N VAL A 626 -3.93 19.82 -21.13
CA VAL A 626 -5.26 20.09 -21.73
C VAL A 626 -5.65 21.56 -21.76
N LYS A 627 -5.17 22.35 -20.80
CA LYS A 627 -5.46 23.78 -20.71
C LYS A 627 -4.51 24.67 -21.52
N ASP A 628 -3.58 24.05 -22.24
CA ASP A 628 -2.58 24.72 -23.06
C ASP A 628 -1.77 25.80 -22.29
N PRO A 629 -1.12 25.44 -21.17
CA PRO A 629 -0.50 26.40 -20.27
C PRO A 629 0.67 27.16 -20.92
N GLU A 630 0.94 28.37 -20.41
CA GLU A 630 2.11 29.17 -20.79
C GLU A 630 3.35 28.72 -20.00
N LEU A 631 3.16 28.37 -18.72
CA LEU A 631 4.19 27.78 -17.87
C LEU A 631 3.83 26.32 -17.52
N LEU A 632 4.67 25.39 -17.93
CA LEU A 632 4.55 23.99 -17.57
C LEU A 632 5.54 23.64 -16.45
N ILE A 633 5.04 23.23 -15.29
CA ILE A 633 5.82 22.78 -14.15
C ILE A 633 5.65 21.27 -13.97
N LEU A 634 6.73 20.54 -14.21
CA LEU A 634 6.76 19.09 -14.16
C LEU A 634 7.70 18.62 -13.04
N ASP A 635 7.13 18.24 -11.91
CA ASP A 635 7.88 17.65 -10.79
C ASP A 635 7.94 16.12 -10.95
N GLU A 636 9.12 15.61 -11.31
CA GLU A 636 9.42 14.19 -11.54
C GLU A 636 8.48 13.49 -12.56
N PRO A 637 8.15 14.09 -13.72
CA PRO A 637 7.04 13.66 -14.58
C PRO A 637 7.12 12.19 -15.02
N LEU A 638 8.34 11.64 -15.12
CA LEU A 638 8.63 10.31 -15.65
C LEU A 638 8.64 9.19 -14.59
N HIS A 639 8.40 9.50 -13.32
CA HIS A 639 8.39 8.50 -12.25
C HIS A 639 7.27 7.46 -12.43
N GLY A 640 7.61 6.19 -12.17
CA GLY A 640 6.69 5.05 -12.27
C GLY A 640 6.30 4.64 -13.71
N LEU A 641 6.80 5.36 -14.73
CA LEU A 641 6.58 5.04 -16.13
C LEU A 641 7.59 4.01 -16.65
N ASP A 642 7.12 3.13 -17.51
CA ASP A 642 7.95 2.22 -18.30
C ASP A 642 8.75 2.98 -19.37
N ASN A 643 9.74 2.32 -19.97
CA ASN A 643 10.64 3.00 -20.90
C ASN A 643 9.94 3.59 -22.13
N ARG A 644 8.88 2.94 -22.63
CA ARG A 644 8.14 3.40 -23.81
C ARG A 644 7.33 4.65 -23.47
N ASN A 645 6.60 4.63 -22.36
CA ASN A 645 5.84 5.77 -21.86
C ASN A 645 6.75 6.94 -21.46
N ARG A 646 7.94 6.66 -20.91
CA ARG A 646 8.97 7.68 -20.66
C ARG A 646 9.38 8.39 -21.94
N ARG A 647 9.67 7.63 -23.01
CA ARG A 647 10.01 8.23 -24.32
C ARG A 647 8.84 9.00 -24.92
N LEU A 648 7.61 8.45 -24.86
CA LEU A 648 6.41 9.13 -25.32
C LEU A 648 6.22 10.49 -24.62
N VAL A 649 6.32 10.53 -23.29
CA VAL A 649 6.17 11.79 -22.55
C VAL A 649 7.25 12.80 -22.94
N LYS A 650 8.50 12.35 -23.16
CA LYS A 650 9.57 13.22 -23.68
C LYS A 650 9.24 13.78 -25.06
N ASP A 651 8.75 12.94 -25.98
CA ASP A 651 8.34 13.37 -27.32
C ASP A 651 7.21 14.41 -27.26
N VAL A 652 6.22 14.19 -26.40
CA VAL A 652 5.10 15.13 -26.21
C VAL A 652 5.57 16.47 -25.63
N ILE A 653 6.46 16.45 -24.64
CA ILE A 653 7.07 17.67 -24.08
C ILE A 653 7.86 18.41 -25.16
N GLU A 654 8.69 17.69 -25.92
CA GLU A 654 9.49 18.27 -27.00
C GLU A 654 8.61 18.90 -28.08
N ALA A 655 7.53 18.24 -28.50
CA ALA A 655 6.55 18.76 -29.45
C ALA A 655 5.82 20.00 -28.92
N PHE A 656 5.36 19.95 -27.65
CA PHE A 656 4.66 21.07 -27.02
C PHE A 656 5.56 22.31 -26.89
N CYS A 657 6.82 22.14 -26.51
CA CYS A 657 7.80 23.23 -26.35
C CYS A 657 8.27 23.86 -27.67
N ARG A 658 7.97 23.27 -28.84
CA ARG A 658 8.20 23.91 -30.15
C ARG A 658 7.20 25.01 -30.46
N ARG A 659 6.06 25.02 -29.77
CA ARG A 659 5.05 26.08 -29.91
C ARG A 659 5.57 27.38 -29.31
N GLN A 660 5.04 28.50 -29.77
CA GLN A 660 5.44 29.81 -29.29
C GLN A 660 5.02 30.02 -27.84
N ASN A 661 5.81 30.81 -27.11
CA ASN A 661 5.51 31.27 -25.75
C ASN A 661 5.29 30.15 -24.71
N LYS A 662 5.92 28.97 -24.90
CA LYS A 662 5.87 27.85 -23.96
C LYS A 662 7.13 27.78 -23.10
N THR A 663 6.98 28.13 -21.83
CA THR A 663 8.01 28.02 -20.79
C THR A 663 7.86 26.72 -20.02
N MET A 664 8.96 26.09 -19.62
CA MET A 664 8.93 24.86 -18.84
C MET A 664 9.92 24.89 -17.67
N ILE A 665 9.50 24.36 -16.52
CA ILE A 665 10.37 24.04 -15.39
C ILE A 665 10.18 22.55 -15.09
N MET A 666 11.22 21.74 -15.31
CA MET A 666 11.19 20.31 -15.05
C MET A 666 12.15 19.94 -13.92
N VAL A 667 11.64 19.23 -12.92
CA VAL A 667 12.44 18.61 -11.85
C VAL A 667 12.62 17.13 -12.16
N THR A 668 13.87 16.67 -12.12
CA THR A 668 14.20 15.25 -12.15
C THR A 668 15.53 15.02 -11.43
N HIS A 669 15.71 13.78 -10.97
CA HIS A 669 16.95 13.29 -10.39
C HIS A 669 17.92 12.73 -11.44
N TYR A 670 17.47 12.56 -12.69
CA TYR A 670 18.16 11.81 -13.72
C TYR A 670 18.40 12.68 -14.96
N LYS A 671 19.66 12.87 -15.36
CA LYS A 671 19.98 13.70 -16.52
C LYS A 671 19.44 13.09 -17.81
N GLU A 672 19.43 11.77 -17.92
CA GLU A 672 18.89 11.02 -19.06
C GLU A 672 17.37 11.16 -19.23
N GLU A 673 16.67 11.56 -18.17
CA GLU A 673 15.23 11.83 -18.21
C GLU A 673 14.88 13.17 -18.83
N LEU A 674 15.83 14.11 -18.85
CA LEU A 674 15.61 15.43 -19.43
C LEU A 674 15.32 15.32 -20.93
N PRO A 675 14.30 16.01 -21.45
CA PRO A 675 14.06 16.13 -22.87
C PRO A 675 15.14 16.99 -23.52
N ALA A 676 15.36 16.80 -24.81
CA ALA A 676 16.41 17.51 -25.55
C ALA A 676 16.15 19.03 -25.68
N CYS A 677 14.93 19.48 -25.39
CA CYS A 677 14.53 20.89 -25.46
C CYS A 677 14.93 21.73 -24.24
N ILE A 678 15.53 21.13 -23.19
CA ILE A 678 16.05 21.87 -22.03
C ILE A 678 17.24 22.74 -22.48
N ASP A 679 17.18 24.03 -22.18
CA ASP A 679 18.22 25.01 -22.52
C ASP A 679 18.91 25.63 -21.29
N HIS A 680 18.26 25.61 -20.12
CA HIS A 680 18.80 26.15 -18.88
C HIS A 680 18.79 25.12 -17.75
N SER A 681 19.67 25.29 -16.76
CA SER A 681 19.69 24.43 -15.57
C SER A 681 20.04 25.21 -14.31
N ILE A 682 19.39 24.85 -13.21
CA ILE A 682 19.67 25.37 -11.88
C ILE A 682 19.86 24.19 -10.92
N PHE A 683 20.86 24.27 -10.06
CA PHE A 683 21.16 23.23 -9.08
C PHE A 683 21.03 23.79 -7.66
N LEU A 684 20.06 23.29 -6.90
CA LEU A 684 19.87 23.67 -5.50
C LEU A 684 20.81 22.87 -4.59
N LEU A 685 21.63 23.61 -3.84
CA LEU A 685 22.45 23.09 -2.77
C LEU A 685 21.64 23.06 -1.48
N ARG A 686 21.79 21.99 -0.70
CA ARG A 686 21.16 21.91 0.62
C ARG A 686 21.85 22.91 1.54
N HIS A 687 21.07 23.80 2.16
CA HIS A 687 21.57 24.69 3.20
C HIS A 687 22.07 23.86 4.39
N THR A 688 23.39 23.84 4.60
CA THR A 688 24.01 23.31 5.81
C THR A 688 24.19 24.48 6.77
N ASN A 689 23.60 24.39 7.96
CA ASN A 689 23.94 25.31 9.04
C ASN A 689 25.36 24.93 9.48
N ASP A 690 26.36 25.66 8.99
CA ASP A 690 27.64 25.79 9.70
C ASP A 690 27.50 26.79 10.85
#